data_AF-A0A4Y7KWB0-F1
#
_entry.id   AF-A0A4Y7KWB0-F1
#
_cell.length_a   1.000
_cell.length_b   1.000
_cell.length_c   1.000
_cell.angle_alpha   90.00
_cell.angle_beta   90.00
_cell.angle_gamma   90.00
#
_symmetry.space_group_name_H-M   'P 1'
#
loop_
_entity.id
_entity.type
_entity.pdbx_description
1 polymer ?
#
loop_
_entity_poly.entity_id
_entity_poly.type
_entity_poly.pdbx_seq_one_letter_code
_entity_poly.pdbx_strand_id
1 'polypeptide(L)'
;MGKKQGSISREPNNLVSGQTMMNSILAGDAPKSSLQKFPINKCQVPGLDYVLLVNGSGPHDIQYSSALNKPVKEVIVSRKCAEAVLRGAQVFVPGVLACSAHVEKGDTVAVSVAVEQPVDGGWSVGITRGITLEGTQTDPHHLQRRGLYIGQGTAVLSRAGIFRALHGVAVEMTDRVFNLPFFSWGESTALAILMRDEGEIVAADRSHNKVLDIKKLAAEMGLKCVTAHRQDALKAVCQSNETVNLSMQHPDETKSVASEITSCRDFLVDDMESVKRKAIDLHLACNKDVSEEMENQRNYQSKADIRKSMRRMRNGPGRNQTIGGMVEKSKGFSPNSFDRVLLDAPCSALGLRPRLFAGEETMESLRKHGKYQKKMFDQAIQLVRPGGTLVYSTCTLNPGENEAVVRYALDTYKFLSLAPQSVKPCKAASSSIEGSLVTGRPPSSVSVPIPEMGGNERGFLDRNLSEEDPEVRSIIDSEKNRQFNSLELIASDNFTSRAVMEAVGSCLTNKYSEGLPGKRYYGSNEYIDELETLCQQRALAAFHLDPKKWGVNVQPLSGSPANFEVYTALLNPHDRIMGLDIPHGGHFSHGFMTPKRRVSGTSIYFESMPYRLDESTGLIDYDMLEKTATLFRPKLIIVGASAYPRDFDYPRMRKIENSVGAFLMMDMAHISGLVAASVLADPFEYCDVVTTTTHKHPRIGGRGLIGGCELLDENRVEKWLTPEEAELVQRFDPSSSLDTIGFFIAKFSVGQKDI
;
A
#
# COMPACT_ATOMS: atom_id res chain seq x y z
N MET A 1 -7.76 73.29 0.91
CA MET A 1 -8.31 73.29 2.28
C MET A 1 -9.64 72.54 2.28
N GLY A 2 -9.89 71.70 3.29
CA GLY A 2 -11.25 71.31 3.68
C GLY A 2 -11.76 69.96 3.18
N LYS A 3 -11.77 68.98 4.08
CA LYS A 3 -12.42 67.66 4.02
C LYS A 3 -13.90 67.73 3.63
N LYS A 4 -14.41 66.72 2.92
CA LYS A 4 -15.77 66.18 3.13
C LYS A 4 -15.80 64.65 3.01
N GLN A 5 -16.41 64.04 4.02
CA GLN A 5 -16.81 62.64 4.10
C GLN A 5 -17.79 62.29 2.97
N GLY A 6 -17.61 61.10 2.39
CA GLY A 6 -18.58 60.45 1.50
C GLY A 6 -18.82 59.03 1.99
N SER A 7 -20.04 58.82 2.50
CA SER A 7 -20.63 57.56 2.94
C SER A 7 -20.69 56.52 1.81
N ILE A 8 -20.21 55.30 2.08
CA ILE A 8 -20.48 54.12 1.25
C ILE A 8 -21.66 53.37 1.88
N SER A 9 -22.81 53.45 1.23
CA SER A 9 -23.99 52.61 1.47
C SER A 9 -23.70 51.18 0.98
N ARG A 10 -24.05 50.21 1.84
CA ARG A 10 -24.04 48.78 1.55
C ARG A 10 -25.18 48.42 0.58
N GLU A 11 -24.85 47.73 -0.50
CA GLU A 11 -25.72 46.76 -1.15
C GLU A 11 -24.96 45.43 -1.33
N PRO A 12 -25.64 44.28 -1.32
CA PRO A 12 -25.07 43.01 -0.91
C PRO A 12 -24.30 42.31 -2.03
N ASN A 13 -23.09 41.82 -1.71
CA ASN A 13 -22.40 40.83 -2.53
C ASN A 13 -23.19 39.53 -2.49
N ASN A 14 -23.85 39.22 -3.59
CA ASN A 14 -24.46 37.92 -3.84
C ASN A 14 -23.40 36.82 -3.68
N LEU A 15 -23.64 35.94 -2.73
CA LEU A 15 -23.02 34.63 -2.61
C LEU A 15 -23.28 33.85 -3.90
N VAL A 16 -22.26 33.69 -4.73
CA VAL A 16 -22.29 32.73 -5.82
C VAL A 16 -22.13 31.34 -5.19
N SER A 17 -23.20 30.56 -5.21
CA SER A 17 -23.22 29.19 -4.73
C SER A 17 -22.25 28.31 -5.55
N GLY A 18 -21.63 27.34 -4.88
CA GLY A 18 -20.65 26.40 -5.45
C GLY A 18 -21.15 25.54 -6.62
N GLN A 19 -22.43 25.63 -6.99
CA GLN A 19 -22.98 25.03 -8.19
C GLN A 19 -22.59 25.75 -9.48
N THR A 20 -22.19 27.03 -9.41
CA THR A 20 -21.88 27.83 -10.61
C THR A 20 -20.49 27.53 -11.18
N MET A 21 -19.56 27.04 -10.36
CA MET A 21 -18.19 26.72 -10.78
C MET A 21 -18.10 25.39 -11.56
N MET A 22 -19.05 24.47 -11.38
CA MET A 22 -19.17 23.27 -12.22
C MET A 22 -19.78 23.59 -13.60
N ASN A 23 -20.67 24.57 -13.69
CA ASN A 23 -21.31 24.95 -14.96
C ASN A 23 -20.42 25.83 -15.85
N SER A 24 -19.48 26.62 -15.28
CA SER A 24 -18.53 27.39 -16.09
C SER A 24 -17.44 26.55 -16.76
N ILE A 25 -17.26 25.29 -16.36
CA ILE A 25 -16.38 24.33 -17.06
C ILE A 25 -17.11 23.72 -18.28
N LEU A 26 -18.45 23.76 -18.31
CA LEU A 26 -19.27 23.28 -19.43
C LEU A 26 -19.58 24.36 -20.48
N ALA A 27 -19.46 25.65 -20.13
CA ALA A 27 -19.60 26.76 -21.07
C ALA A 27 -18.22 27.35 -21.38
N GLY A 28 -17.61 26.88 -22.46
CA GLY A 28 -16.21 27.14 -22.80
C GLY A 28 -15.89 28.58 -23.17
N ASP A 29 -15.59 29.41 -22.17
CA ASP A 29 -14.89 30.69 -22.35
C ASP A 29 -13.96 31.00 -21.17
N ALA A 30 -12.69 30.58 -21.31
CA ALA A 30 -11.55 31.08 -20.51
C ALA A 30 -10.25 30.99 -21.36
N PRO A 31 -9.31 31.93 -21.22
CA PRO A 31 -8.25 32.16 -22.21
C PRO A 31 -7.19 31.05 -22.23
N LYS A 32 -6.74 30.72 -23.45
CA LYS A 32 -5.83 29.61 -23.81
C LYS A 32 -4.48 29.69 -23.08
N SER A 33 -4.37 29.10 -21.90
CA SER A 33 -3.15 28.40 -21.47
C SER A 33 -3.42 26.89 -21.61
N SER A 34 -2.41 26.13 -22.03
CA SER A 34 -2.52 24.71 -22.35
C SER A 34 -2.88 23.87 -21.11
N LEU A 35 -4.17 23.79 -20.78
CA LEU A 35 -4.71 22.91 -19.75
C LEU A 35 -4.60 21.47 -20.25
N GLN A 36 -3.55 20.79 -19.79
CA GLN A 36 -3.38 19.36 -20.01
C GLN A 36 -4.52 18.63 -19.29
N LYS A 37 -5.39 17.97 -20.06
CA LYS A 37 -6.54 17.22 -19.49
C LYS A 37 -6.02 15.90 -18.94
N PHE A 38 -6.08 15.74 -17.62
CA PHE A 38 -5.84 14.45 -16.97
C PHE A 38 -7.12 13.61 -16.99
N PRO A 39 -7.08 12.32 -17.35
CA PRO A 39 -8.22 11.42 -17.19
C PRO A 39 -8.54 11.30 -15.69
N ILE A 40 -9.75 11.68 -15.30
CA ILE A 40 -10.26 11.52 -13.94
C ILE A 40 -11.29 10.40 -13.96
N ASN A 41 -11.03 9.34 -13.20
CA ASN A 41 -11.94 8.21 -13.03
C ASN A 41 -12.42 8.19 -11.58
N LYS A 42 -13.71 7.89 -11.35
CA LYS A 42 -14.14 7.53 -9.99
C LYS A 42 -13.51 6.21 -9.58
N CYS A 43 -13.11 6.10 -8.33
CA CYS A 43 -12.71 4.82 -7.76
C CYS A 43 -13.89 3.87 -7.83
N GLN A 44 -13.67 2.69 -8.40
CA GLN A 44 -14.72 1.70 -8.66
C GLN A 44 -14.83 0.66 -7.54
N VAL A 45 -14.05 0.85 -6.47
CA VAL A 45 -14.06 0.02 -5.27
C VAL A 45 -15.31 0.35 -4.45
N PRO A 46 -16.23 -0.61 -4.22
CA PRO A 46 -17.43 -0.39 -3.42
C PRO A 46 -17.11 0.23 -2.05
N GLY A 47 -17.75 1.34 -1.73
CA GLY A 47 -17.51 2.07 -0.49
C GLY A 47 -16.36 3.08 -0.54
N LEU A 48 -15.69 3.23 -1.69
CA LEU A 48 -14.71 4.31 -1.96
C LEU A 48 -15.20 5.25 -3.08
N ASP A 49 -16.51 5.35 -3.31
CA ASP A 49 -17.11 6.13 -4.41
C ASP A 49 -16.78 7.64 -4.38
N TYR A 50 -16.29 8.12 -3.22
CA TYR A 50 -15.79 9.48 -2.99
C TYR A 50 -14.32 9.67 -3.39
N VAL A 51 -13.60 8.61 -3.75
CA VAL A 51 -12.21 8.65 -4.20
C VAL A 51 -12.17 8.85 -5.72
N LEU A 52 -11.34 9.77 -6.18
CA LEU A 52 -11.06 9.98 -7.60
C LEU A 52 -9.64 9.52 -7.93
N LEU A 53 -9.51 8.71 -8.97
CA LEU A 53 -8.25 8.31 -9.56
C LEU A 53 -7.94 9.28 -10.69
N VAL A 54 -6.83 10.02 -10.56
CA VAL A 54 -6.39 10.93 -11.61
C VAL A 54 -5.11 10.39 -12.22
N ASN A 55 -5.18 10.02 -13.50
CA ASN A 55 -4.07 9.42 -14.20
C ASN A 55 -3.07 10.51 -14.62
N GLY A 56 -1.86 10.47 -14.08
CA GLY A 56 -0.74 11.24 -14.59
C GLY A 56 -0.04 10.58 -15.77
N SER A 57 1.09 11.14 -16.20
CA SER A 57 1.97 10.55 -17.22
C SER A 57 3.43 10.63 -16.79
N GLY A 58 4.26 9.70 -17.25
CA GLY A 58 5.69 9.60 -16.97
C GLY A 58 6.13 8.15 -16.73
N PRO A 59 7.43 7.87 -16.49
CA PRO A 59 8.51 8.86 -16.42
C PRO A 59 8.83 9.45 -17.80
N HIS A 60 8.91 10.78 -17.87
CA HIS A 60 9.33 11.51 -19.06
C HIS A 60 10.85 11.71 -19.04
N ASP A 61 11.49 11.61 -20.20
CA ASP A 61 12.91 11.92 -20.33
C ASP A 61 13.11 13.43 -20.27
N ILE A 62 13.78 13.89 -19.21
CA ILE A 62 13.98 15.32 -18.94
C ILE A 62 15.43 15.72 -19.26
N GLN A 63 15.58 16.65 -20.20
CA GLN A 63 16.90 17.13 -20.57
C GLN A 63 17.40 18.16 -19.55
N TYR A 64 18.60 17.91 -19.01
CA TYR A 64 19.27 18.83 -18.07
C TYR A 64 19.76 20.12 -18.76
N SER A 65 19.89 20.13 -20.10
CA SER A 65 20.39 21.28 -20.87
C SER A 65 19.75 21.38 -22.25
N SER A 66 19.10 22.51 -22.57
CA SER A 66 18.52 22.75 -23.90
C SER A 66 19.39 23.59 -24.85
N ALA A 67 20.57 24.08 -24.44
CA ALA A 67 21.43 24.88 -25.32
C ALA A 67 22.92 24.65 -25.05
N LEU A 68 23.67 24.25 -26.09
CA LEU A 68 25.14 24.35 -26.10
C LEU A 68 25.51 25.82 -25.80
N ASN A 69 26.28 26.05 -24.72
CA ASN A 69 26.95 27.31 -24.35
C ASN A 69 26.22 28.36 -23.47
N LYS A 70 25.19 28.03 -22.67
CA LYS A 70 24.76 28.91 -21.56
C LYS A 70 24.69 28.16 -20.22
N PRO A 71 25.21 28.73 -19.11
CA PRO A 71 25.08 28.12 -17.78
C PRO A 71 23.60 28.08 -17.37
N VAL A 72 23.12 26.90 -16.98
CA VAL A 72 21.72 26.70 -16.57
C VAL A 72 21.53 27.23 -15.16
N LYS A 73 20.54 28.10 -14.95
CA LYS A 73 20.16 28.58 -13.62
C LYS A 73 19.54 27.42 -12.84
N GLU A 74 19.99 27.18 -11.61
CA GLU A 74 19.63 25.99 -10.84
C GLU A 74 18.97 26.37 -9.50
N VAL A 75 17.99 25.57 -9.08
CA VAL A 75 17.36 25.59 -7.77
C VAL A 75 17.50 24.21 -7.14
N ILE A 76 18.11 24.16 -5.95
CA ILE A 76 18.25 22.93 -5.18
C ILE A 76 17.17 22.91 -4.09
N VAL A 77 16.40 21.83 -4.07
CA VAL A 77 15.34 21.60 -3.10
C VAL A 77 15.70 20.49 -2.12
N SER A 78 15.06 20.53 -0.95
CA SER A 78 15.16 19.42 0.02
C SER A 78 14.56 18.13 -0.55
N ARG A 79 15.03 16.98 -0.07
CA ARG A 79 14.48 15.66 -0.42
C ARG A 79 12.96 15.57 -0.30
N LYS A 80 12.38 16.02 0.81
CA LYS A 80 10.91 16.00 1.02
C LYS A 80 10.17 16.88 0.01
N CYS A 81 10.77 18.02 -0.38
CA CYS A 81 10.21 18.87 -1.42
C CYS A 81 10.29 18.19 -2.80
N ALA A 82 11.40 17.52 -3.09
CA ALA A 82 11.58 16.76 -4.33
C ALA A 82 10.57 15.62 -4.46
N GLU A 83 10.36 14.82 -3.40
CA GLU A 83 9.36 13.75 -3.38
C GLU A 83 7.92 14.28 -3.54
N ALA A 84 7.64 15.52 -3.10
CA ALA A 84 6.36 16.18 -3.35
C ALA A 84 6.25 16.67 -4.81
N VAL A 85 7.33 17.22 -5.37
CA VAL A 85 7.40 17.66 -6.78
C VAL A 85 7.23 16.49 -7.74
N LEU A 86 7.85 15.34 -7.45
CA LEU A 86 7.67 14.09 -8.18
C LEU A 86 6.24 13.52 -8.07
N ARG A 87 5.44 14.00 -7.10
CA ARG A 87 4.00 13.72 -6.96
C ARG A 87 3.12 14.84 -7.52
N GLY A 88 3.69 15.74 -8.34
CA GLY A 88 2.95 16.81 -9.03
C GLY A 88 2.96 18.17 -8.34
N ALA A 89 3.53 18.31 -7.14
CA ALA A 89 3.57 19.59 -6.44
C ALA A 89 4.42 20.64 -7.17
N GLN A 90 4.13 21.92 -6.97
CA GLN A 90 5.04 23.01 -7.32
C GLN A 90 6.18 23.11 -6.30
N VAL A 91 7.27 23.80 -6.64
CA VAL A 91 8.32 24.07 -5.65
C VAL A 91 7.89 25.25 -4.80
N PHE A 92 7.55 24.98 -3.55
CA PHE A 92 7.20 26.02 -2.59
C PHE A 92 8.45 26.57 -1.88
N VAL A 93 8.41 27.85 -1.53
CA VAL A 93 9.48 28.60 -0.87
C VAL A 93 10.13 27.83 0.31
N PRO A 94 9.38 27.20 1.23
CA PRO A 94 9.99 26.47 2.34
C PRO A 94 10.86 25.28 1.90
N GLY A 95 10.60 24.70 0.71
CA GLY A 95 11.33 23.54 0.19
C GLY A 95 12.68 23.86 -0.46
N VAL A 96 12.94 25.12 -0.81
CA VAL A 96 14.18 25.56 -1.48
C VAL A 96 15.33 25.69 -0.48
N LEU A 97 16.48 25.09 -0.80
CA LEU A 97 17.70 25.14 -0.01
C LEU A 97 18.76 26.06 -0.62
N ALA A 98 19.00 25.98 -1.92
CA ALA A 98 19.98 26.81 -2.60
C ALA A 98 19.48 27.21 -3.99
N CYS A 99 19.99 28.30 -4.56
CA CYS A 99 19.75 28.64 -5.96
C CYS A 99 20.92 29.45 -6.54
N SER A 100 21.00 29.53 -7.87
CA SER A 100 22.00 30.36 -8.54
C SER A 100 21.89 31.84 -8.17
N ALA A 101 23.01 32.56 -8.22
CA ALA A 101 23.09 33.96 -7.80
C ALA A 101 22.13 34.89 -8.55
N HIS A 102 21.93 34.62 -9.84
CA HIS A 102 21.20 35.48 -10.78
C HIS A 102 19.82 34.95 -11.17
N VAL A 103 19.18 34.18 -10.28
CA VAL A 103 17.77 33.77 -10.47
C VAL A 103 16.86 34.96 -10.22
N GLU A 104 16.19 35.38 -11.28
CA GLU A 104 15.16 36.41 -11.33
C GLU A 104 13.80 35.79 -11.64
N LYS A 105 12.75 36.54 -11.34
CA LYS A 105 11.38 36.11 -11.68
C LYS A 105 11.24 35.99 -13.20
N GLY A 106 10.66 34.87 -13.65
CA GLY A 106 10.47 34.54 -15.06
C GLY A 106 11.59 33.71 -15.67
N ASP A 107 12.69 33.49 -14.93
CA ASP A 107 13.78 32.65 -15.42
C ASP A 107 13.37 31.18 -15.50
N THR A 108 13.83 30.51 -16.56
CA THR A 108 13.84 29.06 -16.63
C THR A 108 14.96 28.51 -15.74
N VAL A 109 14.60 27.63 -14.81
CA VAL A 109 15.51 27.03 -13.82
C VAL A 109 15.43 25.51 -13.83
N ALA A 110 16.58 24.85 -13.77
CA ALA A 110 16.68 23.43 -13.47
C ALA A 110 16.45 23.19 -11.97
N VAL A 111 15.72 22.12 -11.64
CA VAL A 111 15.43 21.75 -10.25
C VAL A 111 16.09 20.42 -9.93
N SER A 112 16.96 20.46 -8.93
CA SER A 112 17.76 19.31 -8.48
C SER A 112 17.56 19.06 -6.98
N VAL A 113 17.85 17.85 -6.54
CA VAL A 113 17.62 17.42 -5.15
C VAL A 113 18.90 17.46 -4.34
N ALA A 114 18.84 18.00 -3.12
CA ALA A 114 19.87 17.79 -2.12
C ALA A 114 19.61 16.47 -1.39
N VAL A 115 20.48 15.48 -1.62
CA VAL A 115 20.47 14.18 -0.94
C VAL A 115 21.51 14.19 0.18
N GLU A 116 21.24 13.46 1.25
CA GLU A 116 22.15 13.32 2.40
C GLU A 116 23.41 12.53 1.99
N GLN A 117 24.59 13.02 2.38
CA GLN A 117 25.89 12.39 2.14
C GLN A 117 26.52 11.93 3.47
N PRO A 118 27.33 10.85 3.46
CA PRO A 118 28.01 10.39 4.67
C PRO A 118 29.08 11.40 5.09
N VAL A 119 29.12 11.70 6.38
CA VAL A 119 30.12 12.55 7.05
C VAL A 119 30.58 11.88 8.34
N ASP A 120 31.75 12.23 8.86
CA ASP A 120 32.27 11.62 10.10
C ASP A 120 31.24 11.73 11.24
N GLY A 121 30.68 10.60 11.66
CA GLY A 121 29.67 10.50 12.72
C GLY A 121 28.20 10.66 12.28
N GLY A 122 27.86 10.62 10.98
CA GLY A 122 26.46 10.57 10.53
C GLY A 122 26.24 10.93 9.06
N TRP A 123 25.02 11.36 8.74
CA TRP A 123 24.63 11.80 7.40
C TRP A 123 24.28 13.29 7.41
N SER A 124 24.74 14.04 6.42
CA SER A 124 24.41 15.46 6.28
C SER A 124 24.21 15.85 4.82
N VAL A 125 23.27 16.78 4.57
CA VAL A 125 22.95 17.26 3.23
C VAL A 125 24.08 18.11 2.62
N GLY A 126 25.08 18.53 3.41
CA GLY A 126 26.18 19.41 2.97
C GLY A 126 25.75 20.82 2.52
N ILE A 127 24.45 21.07 2.36
CA ILE A 127 23.86 22.32 1.85
C ILE A 127 22.97 22.94 2.93
N THR A 128 23.28 24.19 3.31
CA THR A 128 22.46 25.01 4.20
C THR A 128 21.53 25.92 3.40
N ARG A 129 20.33 26.20 3.94
CA ARG A 129 19.38 27.12 3.31
C ARG A 129 20.03 28.49 3.04
N GLY A 130 19.94 28.98 1.80
CA GLY A 130 20.44 30.28 1.37
C GLY A 130 21.81 30.25 0.70
N ILE A 131 22.39 29.07 0.45
CA ILE A 131 23.62 28.94 -0.35
C ILE A 131 23.39 29.43 -1.78
N THR A 132 24.39 30.10 -2.34
CA THR A 132 24.41 30.58 -3.72
C THR A 132 25.19 29.59 -4.60
N LEU A 133 24.62 29.23 -5.76
CA LEU A 133 25.25 28.35 -6.74
C LEU A 133 25.86 29.14 -7.90
N GLU A 134 27.01 28.70 -8.44
CA GLU A 134 27.64 29.33 -9.61
C GLU A 134 27.07 28.82 -10.94
N GLY A 135 26.60 27.56 -11.00
CA GLY A 135 25.87 27.00 -12.15
C GLY A 135 26.72 26.69 -13.39
N THR A 136 28.05 26.68 -13.25
CA THR A 136 29.01 26.37 -14.32
C THR A 136 29.52 24.92 -14.22
N GLN A 137 30.03 24.36 -15.33
CA GLN A 137 30.65 23.02 -15.34
C GLN A 137 31.92 22.92 -14.49
N THR A 138 32.50 24.05 -14.10
CA THR A 138 33.67 24.13 -13.21
C THR A 138 33.31 24.04 -11.72
N ASP A 139 32.01 24.00 -11.38
CA ASP A 139 31.57 23.78 -10.01
C ASP A 139 31.89 22.33 -9.58
N PRO A 140 32.64 22.11 -8.47
CA PRO A 140 33.08 20.78 -8.02
C PRO A 140 31.94 19.77 -7.85
N HIS A 141 30.71 20.22 -7.62
CA HIS A 141 29.56 19.36 -7.39
C HIS A 141 28.61 19.28 -8.61
N HIS A 142 28.97 19.86 -9.77
CA HIS A 142 28.12 19.87 -10.97
C HIS A 142 27.76 18.46 -11.48
N LEU A 143 28.73 17.54 -11.54
CA LEU A 143 28.51 16.16 -12.01
C LEU A 143 27.65 15.33 -11.04
N GLN A 144 27.80 15.52 -9.73
CA GLN A 144 26.96 14.86 -8.71
C GLN A 144 25.51 15.38 -8.74
N ARG A 145 25.31 16.68 -9.01
CA ARG A 145 23.98 17.29 -9.10
C ARG A 145 23.22 16.90 -10.37
N ARG A 146 23.92 16.68 -11.50
CA ARG A 146 23.34 16.17 -12.75
C ARG A 146 22.63 14.83 -12.57
N GLY A 147 23.09 13.98 -11.64
CA GLY A 147 22.47 12.68 -11.33
C GLY A 147 21.20 12.75 -10.45
N LEU A 148 20.82 13.93 -9.96
CA LEU A 148 19.69 14.15 -9.04
C LEU A 148 18.73 15.24 -9.54
N TYR A 149 18.64 15.38 -10.86
CA TYR A 149 17.76 16.30 -11.56
C TYR A 149 16.32 15.76 -11.61
N ILE A 150 15.33 16.59 -11.30
CA ILE A 150 13.92 16.18 -11.21
C ILE A 150 12.97 16.99 -12.11
N GLY A 151 13.50 17.95 -12.86
CA GLY A 151 12.74 18.69 -13.89
C GLY A 151 13.12 20.15 -13.98
N GLN A 152 12.40 20.87 -14.84
CA GLN A 152 12.60 22.29 -15.14
C GLN A 152 11.35 23.09 -14.79
N GLY A 153 11.53 24.34 -14.41
CA GLY A 153 10.41 25.24 -14.16
C GLY A 153 10.74 26.71 -14.37
N THR A 154 9.72 27.55 -14.22
CA THR A 154 9.82 29.01 -14.25
C THR A 154 9.87 29.55 -12.83
N ALA A 155 10.90 30.32 -12.50
CA ALA A 155 11.02 30.97 -11.20
C ALA A 155 9.93 32.03 -11.03
N VAL A 156 9.11 31.90 -9.98
CA VAL A 156 8.03 32.86 -9.67
C VAL A 156 8.55 34.01 -8.81
N LEU A 157 9.66 33.76 -8.10
CA LEU A 157 10.34 34.72 -7.23
C LEU A 157 11.82 34.79 -7.62
N SER A 158 12.41 35.97 -7.51
CA SER A 158 13.87 36.10 -7.55
C SER A 158 14.51 35.43 -6.34
N ARG A 159 15.81 35.17 -6.38
CA ARG A 159 16.58 34.64 -5.25
C ARG A 159 16.29 35.41 -3.95
N ALA A 160 16.26 36.74 -4.00
CA ALA A 160 15.98 37.57 -2.83
C ALA A 160 14.56 37.31 -2.28
N GLY A 161 13.58 37.14 -3.17
CA GLY A 161 12.21 36.77 -2.79
C GLY A 161 12.12 35.39 -2.16
N ILE A 162 12.75 34.38 -2.77
CA ILE A 162 12.72 32.98 -2.30
C ILE A 162 13.22 32.87 -0.85
N PHE A 163 14.30 33.56 -0.49
CA PHE A 163 14.88 33.45 0.85
C PHE A 163 14.36 34.47 1.88
N ARG A 164 13.47 35.39 1.48
CA ARG A 164 12.80 36.33 2.40
C ARG A 164 11.34 35.97 2.67
N ALA A 165 10.65 35.34 1.72
CA ALA A 165 9.26 34.93 1.88
C ALA A 165 9.13 33.75 2.85
N LEU A 166 8.02 33.73 3.60
CA LEU A 166 7.69 32.63 4.54
C LEU A 166 6.88 31.51 3.87
N HIS A 167 6.13 31.83 2.81
CA HIS A 167 5.26 30.92 2.06
C HIS A 167 5.12 31.39 0.60
N GLY A 168 4.52 30.55 -0.25
CA GLY A 168 4.30 30.83 -1.67
C GLY A 168 5.08 29.91 -2.60
N VAL A 169 4.76 29.98 -3.90
CA VAL A 169 5.44 29.20 -4.95
C VAL A 169 6.75 29.89 -5.31
N ALA A 170 7.86 29.15 -5.28
CA ALA A 170 9.18 29.61 -5.68
C ALA A 170 9.45 29.28 -7.16
N VAL A 171 9.10 28.07 -7.59
CA VAL A 171 9.23 27.62 -8.99
C VAL A 171 7.94 26.93 -9.42
N GLU A 172 7.40 27.39 -10.54
CA GLU A 172 6.33 26.72 -11.26
C GLU A 172 6.97 25.75 -12.25
N MET A 173 6.90 24.46 -11.94
CA MET A 173 7.51 23.41 -12.76
C MET A 173 6.72 23.25 -14.06
N THR A 174 7.44 23.26 -15.17
CA THR A 174 6.91 23.19 -16.53
C THR A 174 7.28 21.89 -17.23
N ASP A 175 8.43 21.31 -16.87
CA ASP A 175 8.90 20.02 -17.38
C ASP A 175 9.26 19.13 -16.19
N ARG A 176 8.71 17.92 -16.14
CA ARG A 176 8.70 17.08 -14.93
C ARG A 176 8.90 15.63 -15.32
N VAL A 177 9.63 14.87 -14.48
CA VAL A 177 9.73 13.40 -14.61
C VAL A 177 8.33 12.78 -14.61
N PHE A 178 7.48 13.17 -13.66
CA PHE A 178 6.09 12.74 -13.59
C PHE A 178 5.18 13.96 -13.68
N ASN A 179 4.28 13.90 -14.65
CA ASN A 179 3.24 14.89 -14.82
C ASN A 179 1.97 14.41 -14.11
N LEU A 180 1.85 14.78 -12.85
CA LEU A 180 0.76 14.41 -11.95
C LEU A 180 0.04 15.67 -11.47
N PRO A 181 -1.29 15.63 -11.30
CA PRO A 181 -2.01 16.69 -10.61
C PRO A 181 -1.77 16.58 -9.10
N PHE A 182 -1.72 17.74 -8.44
CA PHE A 182 -1.53 17.83 -6.99
C PHE A 182 -2.85 18.16 -6.30
N PHE A 183 -3.19 17.37 -5.27
CA PHE A 183 -4.36 17.60 -4.40
C PHE A 183 -3.96 17.47 -2.93
N SER A 184 -4.52 18.33 -2.08
CA SER A 184 -4.37 18.23 -0.62
C SER A 184 -5.63 17.61 -0.01
N TRP A 185 -5.48 16.48 0.68
CA TRP A 185 -6.57 15.79 1.38
C TRP A 185 -6.08 15.25 2.73
N GLY A 186 -7.00 15.13 3.71
CA GLY A 186 -6.70 14.60 5.04
C GLY A 186 -7.68 13.50 5.47
N GLU A 187 -7.22 12.58 6.31
CA GLU A 187 -8.00 11.43 6.78
C GLU A 187 -9.24 11.85 7.60
N SER A 188 -9.09 12.85 8.48
CA SER A 188 -10.20 13.37 9.30
C SER A 188 -11.33 13.94 8.45
N THR A 189 -11.02 14.61 7.34
CA THR A 189 -12.02 15.14 6.40
C THR A 189 -12.65 14.03 5.55
N ALA A 190 -11.92 12.95 5.25
CA ALA A 190 -12.47 11.79 4.56
C ALA A 190 -13.48 11.03 5.44
N LEU A 191 -13.19 10.85 6.72
CA LEU A 191 -14.12 10.27 7.70
C LEU A 191 -15.39 11.14 7.83
N ALA A 192 -15.25 12.46 7.84
CA ALA A 192 -16.39 13.38 7.91
C ALA A 192 -17.31 13.24 6.70
N ILE A 193 -16.75 13.10 5.49
CA ILE A 193 -17.51 12.85 4.26
C ILE A 193 -18.24 11.51 4.33
N LEU A 194 -17.56 10.45 4.79
CA LEU A 194 -18.15 9.12 4.97
C LEU A 194 -19.32 9.13 5.97
N MET A 195 -19.19 9.93 7.03
CA MET A 195 -20.24 10.17 8.01
C MET A 195 -21.32 11.15 7.54
N ARG A 196 -21.22 11.66 6.30
CA ARG A 196 -22.12 12.69 5.74
C ARG A 196 -22.24 13.93 6.62
N ASP A 197 -21.15 14.30 7.30
CA ASP A 197 -21.06 15.38 8.27
C ASP A 197 -21.99 15.20 9.50
N GLU A 198 -22.47 13.98 9.77
CA GLU A 198 -23.30 13.65 10.94
C GLU A 198 -22.46 13.02 12.06
N GLY A 199 -22.62 13.51 13.30
CA GLY A 199 -21.88 13.05 14.48
C GLY A 199 -20.70 13.96 14.84
N GLU A 200 -19.65 13.40 15.43
CA GLU A 200 -18.46 14.13 15.88
C GLU A 200 -17.17 13.39 15.52
N ILE A 201 -16.19 14.13 14.99
CA ILE A 201 -14.84 13.67 14.70
C ILE A 201 -13.86 14.58 15.43
N VAL A 202 -13.07 14.00 16.33
CA VAL A 202 -12.04 14.71 17.09
C VAL A 202 -10.66 14.35 16.52
N ALA A 203 -10.01 15.30 15.85
CA ALA A 203 -8.65 15.17 15.35
C ALA A 203 -7.63 15.75 16.35
N ALA A 204 -6.55 15.03 16.64
CA ALA A 204 -5.51 15.45 17.57
C ALA A 204 -4.13 15.41 16.92
N ASP A 205 -3.38 16.52 16.98
CA ASP A 205 -1.97 16.55 16.58
C ASP A 205 -1.17 17.44 17.54
N ARG A 206 0.08 17.05 17.83
CA ARG A 206 0.98 17.83 18.69
C ARG A 206 1.37 19.19 18.09
N SER A 207 1.31 19.31 16.77
CA SER A 207 1.72 20.48 16.00
C SER A 207 0.56 21.47 15.84
N HIS A 208 0.75 22.68 16.38
CA HIS A 208 -0.22 23.76 16.23
C HIS A 208 -0.55 24.07 14.75
N ASN A 209 0.45 24.08 13.88
CA ASN A 209 0.23 24.41 12.46
C ASN A 209 -0.60 23.35 11.76
N LYS A 210 -0.35 22.05 12.02
CA LYS A 210 -1.16 20.98 11.44
C LYS A 210 -2.61 21.04 11.92
N VAL A 211 -2.84 21.38 13.19
CA VAL A 211 -4.19 21.59 13.73
C VAL A 211 -4.91 22.73 13.00
N LEU A 212 -4.21 23.84 12.72
CA LEU A 212 -4.77 24.93 11.91
C LEU A 212 -5.06 24.48 10.47
N ASP A 213 -4.18 23.70 9.87
CA ASP A 213 -4.36 23.17 8.51
C ASP A 213 -5.60 22.26 8.44
N ILE A 214 -5.81 21.39 9.43
CA ILE A 214 -7.02 20.54 9.52
C ILE A 214 -8.28 21.41 9.66
N LYS A 215 -8.27 22.43 10.53
CA LYS A 215 -9.41 23.36 10.70
C LYS A 215 -9.71 24.11 9.41
N LYS A 216 -8.67 24.58 8.73
CA LYS A 216 -8.80 25.32 7.47
C LYS A 216 -9.40 24.43 6.39
N LEU A 217 -8.89 23.21 6.24
CA LEU A 217 -9.38 22.25 5.26
C LEU A 217 -10.84 21.86 5.54
N ALA A 218 -11.20 21.57 6.80
CA ALA A 218 -12.58 21.28 7.17
C ALA A 218 -13.52 22.46 6.85
N ALA A 219 -13.10 23.70 7.14
CA ALA A 219 -13.87 24.89 6.82
C ALA A 219 -14.01 25.14 5.30
N GLU A 220 -12.93 24.93 4.53
CA GLU A 220 -12.95 25.02 3.06
C GLU A 220 -13.90 23.98 2.43
N MET A 221 -14.03 22.81 3.05
CA MET A 221 -14.92 21.74 2.63
C MET A 221 -16.34 21.84 3.22
N GLY A 222 -16.60 22.82 4.09
CA GLY A 222 -17.91 23.05 4.71
C GLY A 222 -18.31 22.02 5.76
N LEU A 223 -17.35 21.27 6.32
CA LEU A 223 -17.58 20.20 7.31
C LEU A 223 -17.71 20.80 8.72
N LYS A 224 -18.76 20.42 9.45
CA LYS A 224 -19.07 20.92 10.80
C LYS A 224 -18.76 19.90 11.89
N CYS A 225 -18.70 18.61 11.57
CA CYS A 225 -18.48 17.56 12.56
C CYS A 225 -17.00 17.40 12.97
N VAL A 226 -16.06 18.06 12.29
CA VAL A 226 -14.61 17.95 12.56
C VAL A 226 -14.15 19.02 13.54
N THR A 227 -13.69 18.59 14.71
CA THR A 227 -12.96 19.41 15.68
C THR A 227 -11.49 19.00 15.70
N ALA A 228 -10.58 19.97 15.88
CA ALA A 228 -9.15 19.69 15.92
C ALA A 228 -8.46 20.34 17.12
N HIS A 229 -7.68 19.54 17.85
CA HIS A 229 -7.05 19.92 19.10
C HIS A 229 -5.53 19.75 19.04
N ARG A 230 -4.80 20.72 19.58
CA ARG A 230 -3.37 20.59 19.83
C ARG A 230 -3.18 19.70 21.05
N GLN A 231 -2.85 18.43 20.82
CA GLN A 231 -2.80 17.41 21.87
C GLN A 231 -1.65 16.44 21.60
N ASP A 232 -0.91 16.09 22.65
CA ASP A 232 0.04 14.99 22.59
C ASP A 232 -0.71 13.68 22.80
N ALA A 233 -0.59 12.75 21.84
CA ALA A 233 -1.23 11.44 21.89
C ALA A 233 -0.82 10.66 23.15
N LEU A 234 0.41 10.85 23.64
CA LEU A 234 0.88 10.21 24.88
C LEU A 234 0.22 10.75 26.16
N LYS A 235 -0.54 11.84 26.05
CA LYS A 235 -1.26 12.49 27.16
C LYS A 235 -2.73 12.69 26.83
N ALA A 236 -3.25 11.91 25.89
CA ALA A 236 -4.59 12.09 25.38
C ALA A 236 -5.67 11.66 26.39
N VAL A 237 -5.34 10.85 27.39
CA VAL A 237 -6.27 10.42 28.44
C VAL A 237 -6.14 11.32 29.67
N CYS A 238 -7.28 11.79 30.20
CA CYS A 238 -7.33 12.53 31.45
C CYS A 238 -7.09 11.58 32.63
N GLN A 239 -6.15 11.93 33.51
CA GLN A 239 -5.95 11.20 34.77
C GLN A 239 -6.97 11.69 35.81
N SER A 240 -7.64 10.77 36.50
CA SER A 240 -8.76 10.99 37.43
C SER A 240 -8.38 11.69 38.76
N ASN A 241 -7.28 12.45 38.80
CA ASN A 241 -6.79 13.12 40.01
C ASN A 241 -6.88 14.66 39.96
N GLU A 242 -7.58 15.25 38.99
CA GLU A 242 -7.92 16.68 39.05
C GLU A 242 -9.38 16.84 39.51
N THR A 243 -9.58 16.74 40.82
CA THR A 243 -10.77 17.28 41.50
C THR A 243 -10.88 18.76 41.16
N VAL A 244 -11.80 19.09 40.27
CA VAL A 244 -12.16 20.48 39.99
C VAL A 244 -12.91 21.02 41.20
N ASN A 245 -12.21 21.80 42.02
CA ASN A 245 -12.83 22.72 42.98
C ASN A 245 -13.63 23.77 42.21
N LEU A 246 -14.92 23.48 41.99
CA LEU A 246 -15.95 24.46 41.70
C LEU A 246 -17.16 24.12 42.58
N SER A 247 -17.13 24.58 43.83
CA SER A 247 -18.34 24.78 44.62
C SER A 247 -18.44 26.25 44.98
N MET A 248 -19.50 26.90 44.48
CA MET A 248 -20.07 28.07 45.13
C MET A 248 -21.30 27.63 45.92
N GLN A 249 -21.31 28.08 47.18
CA GLN A 249 -22.45 28.26 48.10
C GLN A 249 -22.90 27.06 48.98
N HIS A 250 -22.61 27.23 50.27
CA HIS A 250 -23.17 26.59 51.50
C HIS A 250 -24.72 26.70 51.62
N PRO A 251 -25.41 26.13 52.64
CA PRO A 251 -24.94 25.37 53.83
C PRO A 251 -25.69 24.05 54.17
N ASP A 252 -25.10 23.32 55.13
CA ASP A 252 -25.67 22.49 56.20
C ASP A 252 -26.09 21.00 56.06
N GLU A 253 -25.56 20.27 57.06
CA GLU A 253 -26.07 19.13 57.84
C GLU A 253 -26.17 17.69 57.27
N THR A 254 -25.18 16.89 57.72
CA THR A 254 -25.29 15.56 58.38
C THR A 254 -25.64 14.26 57.63
N LYS A 255 -24.74 13.28 57.90
CA LYS A 255 -24.93 11.83 58.20
C LYS A 255 -25.00 10.77 57.09
N SER A 256 -23.99 9.88 57.16
CA SER A 256 -23.98 8.41 57.02
C SER A 256 -24.47 7.79 55.70
N VAL A 257 -23.87 6.74 55.13
CA VAL A 257 -23.47 5.47 55.73
C VAL A 257 -22.33 4.87 54.89
N ALA A 258 -21.31 4.36 55.57
CA ALA A 258 -20.33 3.43 55.03
C ALA A 258 -20.75 1.99 55.38
N SER A 259 -20.88 1.14 54.37
CA SER A 259 -20.95 -0.33 54.40
C SER A 259 -21.33 -0.72 52.96
N GLU A 260 -20.59 -1.46 52.16
CA GLU A 260 -19.87 -2.70 52.42
C GLU A 260 -19.03 -3.02 51.16
N ILE A 261 -18.23 -4.09 51.26
CA ILE A 261 -17.45 -4.76 50.20
C ILE A 261 -15.99 -4.29 50.12
N THR A 262 -15.32 -4.48 51.26
CA THR A 262 -13.95 -5.00 51.26
C THR A 262 -14.02 -6.51 51.00
N SER A 263 -13.61 -6.98 49.83
CA SER A 263 -13.07 -8.34 49.62
C SER A 263 -12.82 -8.57 48.14
N CYS A 264 -11.62 -8.20 47.69
CA CYS A 264 -10.83 -8.82 46.61
C CYS A 264 -9.63 -7.89 46.36
N ARG A 265 -8.83 -7.69 47.42
CA ARG A 265 -7.67 -6.81 47.44
C ARG A 265 -6.47 -7.60 47.93
N ASP A 266 -6.15 -8.67 47.22
CA ASP A 266 -4.91 -9.44 47.36
C ASP A 266 -4.70 -10.16 46.03
N PHE A 267 -3.82 -9.64 45.16
CA PHE A 267 -3.00 -10.41 44.19
C PHE A 267 -2.11 -9.55 43.26
N LEU A 268 -2.03 -8.22 43.38
CA LEU A 268 -1.14 -7.40 42.54
C LEU A 268 -0.40 -6.28 43.30
N VAL A 269 0.16 -6.61 44.46
CA VAL A 269 1.14 -5.75 45.14
C VAL A 269 2.30 -6.63 45.60
N ASP A 270 3.19 -7.03 44.69
CA ASP A 270 4.51 -7.50 45.13
C ASP A 270 5.68 -7.36 44.13
N ASP A 271 5.49 -6.85 42.91
CA ASP A 271 6.61 -6.76 41.95
C ASP A 271 7.05 -5.34 41.56
N MET A 272 6.44 -4.31 42.15
CA MET A 272 6.76 -2.91 41.85
C MET A 272 7.70 -2.24 42.88
N GLU A 273 8.04 -2.93 43.98
CA GLU A 273 8.99 -2.44 44.99
C GLU A 273 10.41 -3.01 44.87
N SER A 274 10.61 -4.15 44.19
CA SER A 274 11.96 -4.73 44.02
C SER A 274 12.79 -3.97 42.97
N VAL A 275 12.13 -3.35 41.99
CA VAL A 275 12.78 -2.58 40.90
C VAL A 275 13.18 -1.16 41.36
N LYS A 276 12.41 -0.53 42.26
CA LYS A 276 12.76 0.80 42.80
C LYS A 276 13.96 0.75 43.76
N ARG A 277 14.19 -0.36 44.46
CA ARG A 277 15.34 -0.50 45.38
C ARG A 277 16.67 -0.70 44.64
N LYS A 278 16.70 -1.42 43.50
CA LYS A 278 17.94 -1.58 42.69
C LYS A 278 18.37 -0.33 41.90
N ALA A 279 17.45 0.60 41.64
CA ALA A 279 17.78 1.84 40.92
C ALA A 279 18.34 2.95 41.83
N ILE A 280 18.12 2.87 43.15
CA ILE A 280 18.62 3.85 44.12
C ILE A 280 20.03 3.48 44.61
N ASP A 281 20.37 2.19 44.68
CA ASP A 281 21.71 1.73 45.12
C ASP A 281 22.82 1.91 44.07
N LEU A 282 22.50 2.10 42.78
CA LEU A 282 23.53 2.35 41.75
C LEU A 282 23.84 3.84 41.53
N HIS A 283 23.05 4.75 42.11
CA HIS A 283 23.22 6.20 41.95
C HIS A 283 23.92 6.87 43.15
N LEU A 284 24.25 6.12 44.20
CA LEU A 284 24.89 6.60 45.43
C LEU A 284 26.29 6.04 45.69
N ALA A 285 26.84 5.24 44.76
CA ALA A 285 28.18 4.66 44.87
C ALA A 285 29.11 5.12 43.74
N CYS A 286 29.31 6.43 43.58
CA CYS A 286 30.50 7.00 42.93
C CYS A 286 30.52 8.52 43.09
N ASN A 287 30.92 9.00 44.28
CA ASN A 287 31.74 10.21 44.44
C ASN A 287 32.10 10.44 45.91
N LYS A 288 33.37 10.18 46.22
CA LYS A 288 34.27 10.69 47.27
C LYS A 288 35.42 9.67 47.36
N ASP A 289 36.71 9.97 47.41
CA ASP A 289 37.55 11.17 47.28
C ASP A 289 38.96 10.56 47.31
N VAL A 290 39.81 10.74 46.27
CA VAL A 290 41.28 10.80 46.45
C VAL A 290 41.88 11.69 45.35
N SER A 291 42.71 12.61 45.83
CA SER A 291 43.42 13.71 45.20
C SER A 291 44.74 13.34 44.52
N GLU A 292 45.17 14.24 43.62
CA GLU A 292 46.55 14.51 43.12
C GLU A 292 47.19 13.54 42.10
N GLU A 293 47.24 13.96 40.83
CA GLU A 293 48.48 14.39 40.16
C GLU A 293 48.17 15.06 38.79
N MET A 294 48.99 16.05 38.44
CA MET A 294 48.84 17.03 37.34
C MET A 294 49.24 16.47 35.97
N GLU A 295 48.55 16.85 34.88
CA GLU A 295 49.15 17.68 33.81
C GLU A 295 48.17 18.17 32.73
N ASN A 296 48.57 19.29 32.12
CA ASN A 296 47.84 20.21 31.26
C ASN A 296 47.38 19.64 29.91
N GLN A 297 46.14 19.99 29.52
CA GLN A 297 45.85 20.50 28.17
C GLN A 297 44.55 21.33 28.16
N ARG A 298 44.68 22.66 28.25
CA ARG A 298 43.57 23.60 28.06
C ARG A 298 43.24 23.69 26.57
N ASN A 299 42.05 23.24 26.18
CA ASN A 299 41.51 23.48 24.83
C ASN A 299 41.10 24.96 24.69
N TYR A 300 41.91 25.71 23.93
CA TYR A 300 41.58 27.07 23.48
C TYR A 300 40.49 27.01 22.40
N GLN A 301 39.27 27.45 22.72
CA GLN A 301 38.21 27.59 21.72
C GLN A 301 38.45 28.82 20.84
N SER A 302 38.62 28.58 19.54
CA SER A 302 38.82 29.63 18.55
C SER A 302 37.62 30.56 18.46
N LYS A 303 37.85 31.87 18.24
CA LYS A 303 36.79 32.83 17.92
C LYS A 303 35.98 32.44 16.67
N ALA A 304 36.49 31.53 15.83
CA ALA A 304 35.76 30.92 14.72
C ALA A 304 34.70 29.90 15.20
N ASP A 305 34.99 29.11 16.23
CA ASP A 305 34.06 28.13 16.81
C ASP A 305 32.93 28.81 17.59
N ILE A 306 33.25 29.91 18.27
CA ILE A 306 32.24 30.77 18.91
C ILE A 306 31.32 31.40 17.84
N ARG A 307 31.84 31.80 16.68
CA ARG A 307 31.02 32.27 15.55
C ARG A 307 30.21 31.14 14.89
N LYS A 308 30.72 29.91 14.88
CA LYS A 308 30.01 28.71 14.40
C LYS A 308 28.83 28.35 15.32
N SER A 309 29.03 28.45 16.64
CA SER A 309 28.01 28.30 17.69
C SER A 309 26.92 29.37 17.59
N MET A 310 27.29 30.64 17.45
CA MET A 310 26.30 31.72 17.32
C MET A 310 25.54 31.71 15.99
N ARG A 311 26.13 31.21 14.89
CA ARG A 311 25.40 30.99 13.62
C ARG A 311 24.44 29.80 13.69
N ARG A 312 24.73 28.76 14.48
CA ARG A 312 23.80 27.65 14.75
C ARG A 312 22.52 28.10 15.46
N MET A 313 22.56 29.19 16.25
CA MET A 313 21.35 29.75 16.88
C MET A 313 20.51 30.65 15.95
N ARG A 314 21.05 31.11 14.82
CA ARG A 314 20.31 32.01 13.89
C ARG A 314 19.66 31.27 12.71
N ASN A 315 20.19 30.10 12.36
CA ASN A 315 19.55 29.17 11.44
C ASN A 315 18.87 28.08 12.29
N GLY A 316 17.55 28.18 12.45
CA GLY A 316 16.77 27.26 13.29
C GLY A 316 17.02 25.78 12.96
N PRO A 317 16.82 24.88 13.94
CA PRO A 317 17.04 23.46 13.74
C PRO A 317 16.10 22.93 12.64
N GLY A 318 16.67 22.17 11.71
CA GLY A 318 15.91 21.47 10.68
C GLY A 318 14.78 20.64 11.29
N ARG A 319 13.64 20.60 10.60
CA ARG A 319 12.32 20.16 11.07
C ARG A 319 12.18 18.67 11.47
N ASN A 320 13.28 17.96 11.73
CA ASN A 320 13.28 16.58 12.22
C ASN A 320 13.89 16.40 13.63
N GLN A 321 14.30 17.48 14.31
CA GLN A 321 14.62 17.41 15.74
C GLN A 321 13.97 18.58 16.49
N THR A 322 12.69 18.43 16.83
CA THR A 322 12.09 19.28 17.87
C THR A 322 12.26 18.58 19.21
N ILE A 323 13.23 19.03 20.00
CA ILE A 323 13.13 19.01 21.45
C ILE A 323 11.80 19.70 21.77
N GLY A 324 10.91 18.99 22.46
CA GLY A 324 9.51 19.37 22.63
C GLY A 324 9.38 20.77 23.22
N GLY A 325 8.83 21.71 22.43
CA GLY A 325 8.33 22.96 22.98
C GLY A 325 7.19 22.66 23.96
N MET A 326 7.18 23.34 25.10
CA MET A 326 6.16 23.18 26.15
C MET A 326 4.75 23.19 25.53
N VAL A 327 4.05 22.08 25.73
CA VAL A 327 2.65 21.88 25.33
C VAL A 327 1.78 22.67 26.32
N GLU A 328 0.86 23.50 25.82
CA GLU A 328 -0.17 24.09 26.68
C GLU A 328 -0.97 22.96 27.34
N LYS A 329 -1.32 23.10 28.63
CA LYS A 329 -2.08 22.08 29.38
C LYS A 329 -3.49 21.92 28.78
N SER A 330 -3.64 21.04 27.80
CA SER A 330 -4.94 20.53 27.38
C SER A 330 -5.40 19.48 28.41
N LYS A 331 -6.65 19.59 28.88
CA LYS A 331 -7.29 18.54 29.66
C LYS A 331 -7.53 17.38 28.69
N GLY A 332 -6.92 16.21 28.95
CA GLY A 332 -7.11 15.02 28.14
C GLY A 332 -8.58 14.58 28.07
N PHE A 333 -8.88 13.61 27.23
CA PHE A 333 -10.21 13.03 27.09
C PHE A 333 -10.46 11.98 28.17
N SER A 334 -11.70 11.84 28.61
CA SER A 334 -12.08 10.78 29.56
C SER A 334 -11.83 9.39 28.94
N PRO A 335 -11.43 8.39 29.73
CA PRO A 335 -11.38 7.00 29.27
C PRO A 335 -12.74 6.54 28.72
N ASN A 336 -12.75 5.61 27.77
CA ASN A 336 -13.94 5.01 27.17
C ASN A 336 -14.92 6.00 26.52
N SER A 337 -14.43 7.17 26.08
CA SER A 337 -15.26 8.24 25.53
C SER A 337 -15.53 8.14 24.02
N PHE A 338 -14.83 7.25 23.31
CA PHE A 338 -14.95 7.13 21.86
C PHE A 338 -15.50 5.78 21.41
N ASP A 339 -16.43 5.80 20.46
CA ASP A 339 -16.97 4.60 19.80
C ASP A 339 -15.92 3.91 18.93
N ARG A 340 -15.11 4.72 18.25
CA ARG A 340 -14.03 4.28 17.35
C ARG A 340 -12.82 5.19 17.50
N VAL A 341 -11.63 4.61 17.44
CA VAL A 341 -10.36 5.36 17.38
C VAL A 341 -9.55 4.87 16.20
N LEU A 342 -9.03 5.82 15.41
CA LEU A 342 -8.03 5.59 14.37
C LEU A 342 -6.69 6.09 14.90
N LEU A 343 -5.73 5.18 15.07
CA LEU A 343 -4.34 5.48 15.41
C LEU A 343 -3.50 5.37 14.13
N ASP A 344 -3.43 6.47 13.39
CA ASP A 344 -2.44 6.67 12.32
C ASP A 344 -1.10 7.07 12.96
N ALA A 345 -0.27 6.07 13.24
CA ALA A 345 0.88 6.27 14.10
C ALA A 345 2.07 6.83 13.32
N PRO A 346 2.83 7.79 13.88
CA PRO A 346 4.05 8.27 13.24
C PRO A 346 5.02 7.09 13.03
N CYS A 347 5.43 6.91 11.78
CA CYS A 347 6.13 5.73 11.29
C CYS A 347 7.50 6.11 10.69
N SER A 348 8.42 5.15 10.55
CA SER A 348 9.69 5.32 9.82
C SER A 348 9.52 5.63 8.32
N ALA A 349 8.31 5.43 7.80
CA ALA A 349 7.87 5.81 6.46
C ALA A 349 8.66 5.11 5.33
N LEU A 350 9.16 3.90 5.62
CA LEU A 350 9.89 3.06 4.66
C LEU A 350 9.03 2.69 3.44
N GLY A 351 7.70 2.72 3.59
CA GLY A 351 6.73 2.43 2.54
C GLY A 351 6.42 3.59 1.60
N LEU A 352 6.91 4.81 1.84
CA LEU A 352 6.62 5.96 0.97
C LEU A 352 7.13 5.76 -0.46
N ARG A 353 6.38 6.31 -1.42
CA ARG A 353 6.71 6.31 -2.86
C ARG A 353 6.37 7.67 -3.50
N PRO A 354 7.26 8.25 -4.35
CA PRO A 354 8.66 7.87 -4.49
C PRO A 354 9.44 8.23 -3.22
N ARG A 355 10.39 7.38 -2.81
CA ARG A 355 11.31 7.64 -1.70
C ARG A 355 12.70 7.80 -2.27
N LEU A 356 13.19 9.03 -2.30
CA LEU A 356 14.57 9.30 -2.69
C LEU A 356 15.48 8.90 -1.53
N PHE A 357 16.72 8.48 -1.82
CA PHE A 357 17.67 7.97 -0.84
C PHE A 357 17.68 8.84 0.44
N ALA A 358 17.34 8.21 1.57
CA ALA A 358 17.51 8.79 2.89
C ALA A 358 18.80 8.17 3.46
N GLY A 359 19.68 8.98 4.04
CA GLY A 359 20.83 8.45 4.77
C GLY A 359 20.38 7.41 5.79
N GLU A 360 21.25 6.43 6.09
CA GLU A 360 20.88 5.21 6.82
C GLU A 360 19.95 5.48 8.03
N GLU A 361 18.74 4.95 7.95
CA GLU A 361 17.94 4.70 9.13
C GLU A 361 18.69 3.67 9.97
N THR A 362 19.22 4.07 11.12
CA THR A 362 19.90 3.14 12.00
C THR A 362 18.89 2.16 12.61
N MET A 363 19.35 0.96 12.95
CA MET A 363 18.51 -0.01 13.67
C MET A 363 17.95 0.57 14.98
N GLU A 364 18.71 1.45 15.64
CA GLU A 364 18.25 2.18 16.84
C GLU A 364 17.11 3.15 16.53
N SER A 365 17.19 3.92 15.43
CA SER A 365 16.13 4.82 14.97
C SER A 365 14.83 4.05 14.69
N LEU A 366 14.93 2.94 13.97
CA LEU A 366 13.78 2.09 13.64
C LEU A 366 13.13 1.49 14.88
N ARG A 367 13.91 1.00 15.85
CA ARG A 367 13.41 0.48 17.13
C ARG A 367 12.68 1.54 17.97
N LYS A 368 13.14 2.80 17.92
CA LYS A 368 12.54 3.90 18.69
C LYS A 368 11.09 4.19 18.26
N HIS A 369 10.78 4.05 16.97
CA HIS A 369 9.43 4.24 16.44
C HIS A 369 8.46 3.20 17.02
N GLY A 370 8.81 1.90 16.98
CA GLY A 370 7.99 0.85 17.57
C GLY A 370 7.73 1.04 19.07
N LYS A 371 8.77 1.43 19.84
CA LYS A 371 8.61 1.75 21.29
C LYS A 371 7.65 2.94 21.51
N TYR A 372 7.66 3.94 20.64
CA TYR A 372 6.78 5.11 20.74
C TYR A 372 5.34 4.78 20.33
N GLN A 373 5.16 3.97 19.29
CA GLN A 373 3.86 3.50 18.80
C GLN A 373 3.13 2.66 19.85
N LYS A 374 3.84 1.75 20.55
CA LYS A 374 3.28 0.97 21.68
C LYS A 374 2.67 1.90 22.76
N LYS A 375 3.39 2.95 23.16
CA LYS A 375 2.88 3.94 24.13
C LYS A 375 1.66 4.74 23.63
N MET A 376 1.59 5.02 22.33
CA MET A 376 0.40 5.64 21.75
C MET A 376 -0.78 4.68 21.71
N PHE A 377 -0.52 3.41 21.42
CA PHE A 377 -1.51 2.36 21.44
C PHE A 377 -2.13 2.23 22.85
N ASP A 378 -1.31 2.28 23.90
CA ASP A 378 -1.76 2.25 25.30
C ASP A 378 -2.72 3.40 25.64
N GLN A 379 -2.55 4.57 25.03
CA GLN A 379 -3.47 5.69 25.20
C GLN A 379 -4.73 5.51 24.34
N ALA A 380 -4.57 5.10 23.08
CA ALA A 380 -5.67 4.88 22.16
C ALA A 380 -6.65 3.83 22.70
N ILE A 381 -6.15 2.73 23.28
CA ILE A 381 -7.00 1.69 23.85
C ILE A 381 -7.81 2.17 25.06
N GLN A 382 -7.27 3.08 25.87
CA GLN A 382 -8.00 3.67 27.00
C GLN A 382 -9.14 4.57 26.54
N LEU A 383 -9.03 5.19 25.37
CA LEU A 383 -10.05 6.09 24.82
C LEU A 383 -11.24 5.34 24.19
N VAL A 384 -11.01 4.18 23.57
CA VAL A 384 -12.08 3.39 22.94
C VAL A 384 -12.96 2.73 24.00
N ARG A 385 -14.28 2.87 23.91
CA ARG A 385 -15.23 2.20 24.82
C ARG A 385 -15.25 0.67 24.64
N PRO A 386 -15.68 -0.10 25.66
CA PRO A 386 -16.03 -1.51 25.48
C PRO A 386 -17.08 -1.68 24.36
N GLY A 387 -16.88 -2.69 23.50
CA GLY A 387 -17.67 -2.88 22.27
C GLY A 387 -17.30 -1.94 21.12
N GLY A 388 -16.33 -1.04 21.31
CA GLY A 388 -15.82 -0.13 20.29
C GLY A 388 -14.79 -0.76 19.35
N THR A 389 -14.30 0.03 18.40
CA THR A 389 -13.30 -0.41 17.40
C THR A 389 -12.04 0.46 17.45
N LEU A 390 -10.87 -0.17 17.46
CA LEU A 390 -9.57 0.49 17.30
C LEU A 390 -8.96 0.08 15.95
N VAL A 391 -8.56 1.05 15.14
CA VAL A 391 -7.80 0.81 13.91
C VAL A 391 -6.38 1.33 14.12
N TYR A 392 -5.39 0.49 13.90
CA TYR A 392 -3.98 0.84 13.89
C TYR A 392 -3.47 0.83 12.45
N SER A 393 -2.84 1.91 12.02
CA SER A 393 -2.26 2.00 10.68
C SER A 393 -0.87 2.63 10.69
N THR A 394 -0.04 2.18 9.75
CA THR A 394 1.27 2.78 9.49
C THR A 394 1.59 2.79 8.00
N CYS A 395 2.47 3.71 7.65
CA CYS A 395 3.07 3.90 6.34
C CYS A 395 4.45 3.21 6.17
N THR A 396 4.73 2.16 6.95
CA THR A 396 6.05 1.51 6.97
C THR A 396 5.97 0.01 6.73
N LEU A 397 7.10 -0.55 6.33
CA LEU A 397 7.30 -1.99 6.14
C LEU A 397 8.01 -2.65 7.31
N ASN A 398 8.47 -1.86 8.29
CA ASN A 398 9.24 -2.38 9.41
C ASN A 398 8.35 -3.28 10.31
N PRO A 399 8.67 -4.58 10.46
CA PRO A 399 7.86 -5.46 11.28
C PRO A 399 7.82 -5.08 12.76
N GLY A 400 8.88 -4.42 13.26
CA GLY A 400 8.94 -3.89 14.63
C GLY A 400 7.94 -2.77 14.91
N GLU A 401 7.44 -2.10 13.86
CA GLU A 401 6.41 -1.05 13.92
C GLU A 401 5.02 -1.59 13.56
N ASN A 402 4.93 -2.79 12.98
CA ASN A 402 3.71 -3.38 12.47
C ASN A 402 3.33 -4.59 13.31
N GLU A 403 3.78 -5.78 12.88
CA GLU A 403 3.42 -7.06 13.49
C GLU A 403 3.83 -7.16 14.97
N ALA A 404 4.96 -6.57 15.36
CA ALA A 404 5.39 -6.56 16.77
C ALA A 404 4.51 -5.67 17.66
N VAL A 405 3.91 -4.60 17.12
CA VAL A 405 2.96 -3.74 17.86
C VAL A 405 1.63 -4.46 18.02
N VAL A 406 1.18 -5.18 16.98
CA VAL A 406 -0.02 -6.03 17.06
C VAL A 406 0.16 -7.15 18.08
N ARG A 407 1.30 -7.88 18.04
CA ARG A 407 1.61 -8.89 19.06
C ARG A 407 1.61 -8.30 20.47
N TYR A 408 2.27 -7.17 20.65
CA TYR A 408 2.27 -6.46 21.93
C TYR A 408 0.85 -6.16 22.43
N ALA A 409 -0.03 -5.66 21.56
CA ALA A 409 -1.41 -5.34 21.92
C ALA A 409 -2.20 -6.59 22.36
N LEU A 410 -2.10 -7.69 21.61
CA LEU A 410 -2.80 -8.95 21.91
C LEU A 410 -2.26 -9.63 23.19
N ASP A 411 -0.95 -9.52 23.43
CA ASP A 411 -0.33 -10.07 24.64
C ASP A 411 -0.72 -9.26 25.89
N THR A 412 -0.76 -7.93 25.76
CA THR A 412 -1.00 -7.00 26.88
C THR A 412 -2.48 -6.87 27.24
N TYR A 413 -3.37 -6.82 26.24
CA TYR A 413 -4.79 -6.55 26.44
C TYR A 413 -5.63 -7.76 26.03
N LYS A 414 -5.97 -8.61 27.00
CA LYS A 414 -6.73 -9.86 26.75
C LYS A 414 -8.15 -9.65 26.25
N PHE A 415 -8.71 -8.46 26.46
CA PHE A 415 -10.00 -8.06 25.91
C PHE A 415 -9.91 -7.57 24.46
N LEU A 416 -8.72 -7.50 23.84
CA LEU A 416 -8.57 -7.19 22.43
C LEU A 416 -8.58 -8.45 21.57
N SER A 417 -9.24 -8.35 20.42
CA SER A 417 -9.18 -9.36 19.37
C SER A 417 -9.03 -8.69 18.01
N LEU A 418 -8.27 -9.31 17.10
CA LEU A 418 -8.20 -8.85 15.72
C LEU A 418 -9.55 -9.11 15.03
N ALA A 419 -9.97 -8.15 14.22
CA ALA A 419 -11.22 -8.23 13.46
C ALA A 419 -10.94 -8.17 11.95
N PRO A 420 -11.69 -8.91 11.13
CA PRO A 420 -11.56 -8.86 9.68
C PRO A 420 -11.74 -7.44 9.13
N GLN A 421 -10.95 -7.13 8.11
CA GLN A 421 -10.99 -5.86 7.39
C GLN A 421 -11.79 -6.03 6.10
N SER A 422 -12.92 -5.33 5.99
CA SER A 422 -13.78 -5.39 4.80
C SER A 422 -13.30 -4.35 3.77
N VAL A 423 -12.35 -4.72 2.92
CA VAL A 423 -12.05 -3.94 1.71
C VAL A 423 -12.24 -4.87 0.52
N LYS A 424 -13.34 -4.69 -0.22
CA LYS A 424 -13.65 -5.42 -1.46
C LYS A 424 -13.21 -4.57 -2.66
N PRO A 425 -12.17 -4.92 -3.42
CA PRO A 425 -11.75 -4.14 -4.59
C PRO A 425 -12.59 -4.44 -5.84
N CYS A 426 -12.92 -3.45 -6.67
CA CYS A 426 -13.42 -3.69 -8.03
C CYS A 426 -13.04 -2.60 -9.08
N LYS A 427 -12.49 -3.09 -10.20
CA LYS A 427 -12.69 -2.86 -11.65
C LYS A 427 -12.98 -1.46 -12.23
N ALA A 428 -12.03 -0.91 -13.00
CA ALA A 428 -12.25 0.17 -13.95
C ALA A 428 -12.76 -0.34 -15.31
N ALA A 429 -13.70 0.40 -15.92
CA ALA A 429 -14.09 0.29 -17.32
C ALA A 429 -13.96 1.67 -17.98
N SER A 430 -13.25 1.76 -19.11
CA SER A 430 -13.39 2.87 -20.05
C SER A 430 -13.28 2.38 -21.50
N SER A 431 -14.38 2.52 -22.23
CA SER A 431 -14.48 2.64 -23.70
C SER A 431 -13.73 3.90 -24.17
N SER A 432 -13.14 4.07 -25.36
CA SER A 432 -13.25 3.42 -26.68
C SER A 432 -12.13 3.94 -27.64
N ILE A 433 -11.59 3.04 -28.46
CA ILE A 433 -11.29 3.08 -29.93
C ILE A 433 -10.46 4.24 -30.55
N GLU A 434 -9.31 3.90 -31.16
CA GLU A 434 -9.03 3.95 -32.62
C GLU A 434 -7.68 3.26 -32.94
N GLY A 435 -7.61 2.49 -34.04
CA GLY A 435 -6.51 1.55 -34.34
C GLY A 435 -5.66 1.89 -35.57
N SER A 436 -4.70 1.01 -35.89
CA SER A 436 -4.28 0.72 -37.27
C SER A 436 -3.60 -0.65 -37.38
N LEU A 437 -4.03 -1.43 -38.37
CA LEU A 437 -3.43 -2.70 -38.79
C LEU A 437 -2.02 -2.52 -39.34
N VAL A 438 -1.14 -3.50 -39.10
CA VAL A 438 -0.03 -3.83 -40.02
C VAL A 438 0.02 -5.34 -40.22
N THR A 439 -0.17 -5.75 -41.47
CA THR A 439 -0.14 -7.13 -41.98
C THR A 439 1.29 -7.69 -41.98
N GLY A 440 1.42 -8.98 -41.66
CA GLY A 440 2.70 -9.66 -41.46
C GLY A 440 3.56 -9.90 -42.72
N ARG A 441 4.81 -10.30 -42.46
CA ARG A 441 5.70 -10.97 -43.42
C ARG A 441 6.05 -12.37 -42.90
N PRO A 442 6.24 -13.37 -43.79
CA PRO A 442 6.52 -14.74 -43.40
C PRO A 442 7.97 -14.91 -42.90
N PRO A 443 8.25 -15.94 -42.08
CA PRO A 443 9.58 -16.17 -41.52
C PRO A 443 10.54 -16.72 -42.58
N SER A 444 11.71 -16.10 -42.69
CA SER A 444 12.85 -16.66 -43.43
C SER A 444 13.40 -17.88 -42.70
N SER A 445 13.52 -18.99 -43.42
CA SER A 445 14.16 -20.23 -42.99
C SER A 445 15.60 -19.98 -42.54
N VAL A 446 15.87 -20.18 -41.25
CA VAL A 446 17.25 -20.26 -40.73
C VAL A 446 17.66 -21.72 -40.72
N SER A 447 18.65 -22.06 -41.53
CA SER A 447 19.30 -23.38 -41.53
C SER A 447 20.32 -23.43 -40.38
N VAL A 448 20.11 -24.35 -39.43
CA VAL A 448 21.07 -24.62 -38.35
C VAL A 448 22.16 -25.57 -38.85
N PRO A 449 23.46 -25.27 -38.68
CA PRO A 449 24.52 -26.21 -38.99
C PRO A 449 24.57 -27.33 -37.94
N ILE A 450 24.66 -28.58 -38.39
CA ILE A 450 24.95 -29.73 -37.53
C ILE A 450 26.46 -29.72 -37.23
N PRO A 451 26.92 -29.65 -35.96
CA PRO A 451 28.33 -29.74 -35.65
C PRO A 451 28.84 -31.17 -35.90
N GLU A 452 29.91 -31.30 -36.68
CA GLU A 452 30.65 -32.54 -36.83
C GLU A 452 31.21 -32.99 -35.47
N MET A 453 30.91 -34.23 -35.09
CA MET A 453 31.42 -34.89 -33.88
C MET A 453 32.92 -35.22 -34.05
N GLY A 454 33.77 -34.22 -33.84
CA GLY A 454 35.21 -34.37 -33.66
C GLY A 454 35.54 -34.59 -32.19
N GLY A 455 36.15 -35.76 -31.89
CA GLY A 455 36.43 -36.23 -30.55
C GLY A 455 37.27 -35.29 -29.68
N ASN A 456 36.74 -34.99 -28.50
CA ASN A 456 37.49 -34.84 -27.26
C ASN A 456 36.47 -34.89 -26.13
N GLU A 457 36.69 -35.75 -25.13
CA GLU A 457 35.87 -35.89 -23.94
C GLU A 457 35.73 -34.54 -23.22
N ARG A 458 34.68 -33.79 -23.53
CA ARG A 458 34.28 -32.61 -22.77
C ARG A 458 33.36 -33.08 -21.66
N GLY A 459 33.85 -33.02 -20.41
CA GLY A 459 33.01 -33.18 -19.23
C GLY A 459 31.81 -32.25 -19.30
N PHE A 460 30.68 -32.67 -18.74
CA PHE A 460 29.48 -31.84 -18.64
C PHE A 460 29.84 -30.54 -17.90
N LEU A 461 29.87 -29.41 -18.63
CA LEU A 461 30.12 -28.09 -18.06
C LEU A 461 28.77 -27.46 -17.76
N ASP A 462 28.44 -27.36 -16.48
CA ASP A 462 27.21 -26.71 -15.99
C ASP A 462 27.37 -25.18 -16.07
N ARG A 463 27.15 -24.63 -17.27
CA ARG A 463 27.28 -23.20 -17.54
C ARG A 463 25.98 -22.47 -17.24
N ASN A 464 26.09 -21.22 -16.82
CA ASN A 464 24.92 -20.37 -16.64
C ASN A 464 24.33 -19.93 -18.00
N LEU A 465 23.06 -19.52 -18.00
CA LEU A 465 22.37 -19.12 -19.23
C LEU A 465 23.07 -17.98 -19.99
N SER A 466 23.73 -17.04 -19.31
CA SER A 466 24.45 -15.95 -19.98
C SER A 466 25.69 -16.41 -20.76
N GLU A 467 26.30 -17.53 -20.35
CA GLU A 467 27.44 -18.12 -21.04
C GLU A 467 27.00 -19.06 -22.17
N GLU A 468 25.94 -19.84 -21.93
CA GLU A 468 25.47 -20.85 -22.89
C GLU A 468 24.59 -20.26 -23.98
N ASP A 469 23.70 -19.31 -23.63
CA ASP A 469 22.79 -18.65 -24.57
C ASP A 469 22.57 -17.15 -24.21
N PRO A 470 23.54 -16.28 -24.55
CA PRO A 470 23.45 -14.84 -24.28
C PRO A 470 22.28 -14.17 -25.03
N GLU A 471 21.81 -14.72 -26.15
CA GLU A 471 20.68 -14.17 -26.90
C GLU A 471 19.38 -14.37 -26.13
N VAL A 472 19.11 -15.59 -25.65
CA VAL A 472 17.95 -15.87 -24.79
C VAL A 472 18.04 -15.07 -23.49
N ARG A 473 19.24 -14.93 -22.91
CA ARG A 473 19.43 -14.06 -21.75
C ARG A 473 19.00 -12.62 -22.01
N SER A 474 19.38 -12.07 -23.17
CA SER A 474 19.00 -10.71 -23.58
C SER A 474 17.49 -10.56 -23.77
N ILE A 475 16.82 -11.58 -24.34
CA ILE A 475 15.36 -11.61 -24.48
C ILE A 475 14.67 -11.61 -23.11
N ILE A 476 15.14 -12.43 -22.16
CA ILE A 476 14.61 -12.48 -20.80
C ILE A 476 14.77 -11.13 -20.09
N ASP A 477 15.94 -10.49 -20.22
CA ASP A 477 16.17 -9.18 -19.61
C ASP A 477 15.32 -8.08 -20.26
N SER A 478 15.06 -8.19 -21.56
CA SER A 478 14.14 -7.31 -22.28
C SER A 478 12.68 -7.49 -21.83
N GLU A 479 12.22 -8.73 -21.64
CA GLU A 479 10.88 -9.02 -21.12
C GLU A 479 10.72 -8.58 -19.66
N LYS A 480 11.74 -8.78 -18.81
CA LYS A 480 11.74 -8.23 -17.44
C LYS A 480 11.61 -6.71 -17.45
N ASN A 481 12.35 -6.03 -18.32
CA ASN A 481 12.23 -4.59 -18.47
C ASN A 481 10.87 -4.18 -19.03
N ARG A 482 10.29 -4.93 -19.97
CA ARG A 482 8.93 -4.69 -20.47
C ARG A 482 7.93 -4.74 -19.33
N GLN A 483 7.95 -5.81 -18.53
CA GLN A 483 7.08 -6.00 -17.37
C GLN A 483 7.28 -4.90 -16.32
N PHE A 484 8.52 -4.52 -16.02
CA PHE A 484 8.84 -3.48 -15.05
C PHE A 484 8.35 -2.09 -15.47
N ASN A 485 8.36 -1.80 -16.78
CA ASN A 485 8.02 -0.49 -17.33
C ASN A 485 6.59 -0.42 -17.91
N SER A 486 5.77 -1.47 -17.76
CA SER A 486 4.42 -1.55 -18.35
C SER A 486 3.33 -1.65 -17.29
N LEU A 487 2.15 -1.11 -17.60
CA LEU A 487 0.94 -1.34 -16.81
C LEU A 487 0.26 -2.63 -17.29
N GLU A 488 0.49 -3.74 -16.60
CA GLU A 488 -0.13 -5.03 -16.89
C GLU A 488 -1.58 -5.07 -16.37
N LEU A 489 -2.54 -4.77 -17.26
CA LEU A 489 -3.98 -4.75 -16.93
C LEU A 489 -4.76 -5.96 -17.47
N ILE A 490 -4.05 -6.94 -18.02
CA ILE A 490 -4.66 -8.19 -18.49
C ILE A 490 -5.09 -9.00 -17.26
N ALA A 491 -6.40 -9.20 -17.09
CA ALA A 491 -6.98 -9.81 -15.88
C ALA A 491 -6.56 -11.27 -15.62
N SER A 492 -5.96 -11.95 -16.59
CA SER A 492 -5.40 -13.29 -16.44
C SER A 492 -3.92 -13.30 -16.05
N ASP A 493 -3.23 -12.17 -16.18
CA ASP A 493 -1.79 -12.13 -16.01
C ASP A 493 -1.41 -11.78 -14.58
N ASN A 494 -0.23 -12.23 -14.18
CA ASN A 494 0.36 -11.86 -12.90
C ASN A 494 1.86 -12.04 -12.86
N PHE A 495 2.47 -11.52 -11.80
CA PHE A 495 3.87 -11.75 -11.47
C PHE A 495 3.96 -12.82 -10.40
N THR A 496 4.57 -13.96 -10.74
CA THR A 496 4.81 -15.05 -9.80
C THR A 496 5.97 -14.72 -8.85
N SER A 497 6.01 -15.38 -7.69
CA SER A 497 7.06 -15.12 -6.70
C SER A 497 8.40 -15.76 -7.11
N ARG A 498 9.50 -15.18 -6.62
CA ARG A 498 10.85 -15.75 -6.80
C ARG A 498 10.95 -17.18 -6.30
N ALA A 499 10.34 -17.50 -5.16
CA ALA A 499 10.35 -18.85 -4.60
C ALA A 499 9.69 -19.88 -5.55
N VAL A 500 8.61 -19.50 -6.23
CA VAL A 500 7.98 -20.36 -7.25
C VAL A 500 8.90 -20.54 -8.45
N MET A 501 9.53 -19.46 -8.95
CA MET A 501 10.47 -19.55 -10.07
C MET A 501 11.70 -20.42 -9.76
N GLU A 502 12.24 -20.32 -8.54
CA GLU A 502 13.36 -21.15 -8.09
C GLU A 502 12.99 -22.64 -8.05
N ALA A 503 11.78 -22.98 -7.58
CA ALA A 503 11.31 -24.36 -7.56
C ALA A 503 11.05 -24.91 -8.98
N VAL A 504 10.44 -24.12 -9.87
CA VAL A 504 10.16 -24.52 -11.26
C VAL A 504 11.44 -24.74 -12.06
N GLY A 505 12.47 -23.93 -11.84
CA GLY A 505 13.79 -24.08 -12.47
C GLY A 505 14.74 -25.06 -11.79
N SER A 506 14.25 -25.92 -10.88
CA SER A 506 15.08 -26.83 -10.09
C SER A 506 15.29 -28.19 -10.76
N CYS A 507 16.11 -29.04 -10.13
CA CYS A 507 16.38 -30.42 -10.58
C CYS A 507 15.15 -31.33 -10.62
N LEU A 508 14.01 -30.93 -10.03
CA LEU A 508 12.77 -31.69 -10.06
C LEU A 508 12.30 -31.99 -11.49
N THR A 509 12.61 -31.11 -12.45
CA THR A 509 12.29 -31.32 -13.88
C THR A 509 12.93 -32.55 -14.49
N ASN A 510 13.99 -33.09 -13.88
CA ASN A 510 14.74 -34.24 -14.42
C ASN A 510 14.03 -35.56 -14.17
N LYS A 511 13.06 -35.60 -13.25
CA LYS A 511 12.49 -36.86 -12.77
C LYS A 511 11.21 -37.24 -13.50
N TYR A 512 11.23 -38.43 -14.09
CA TYR A 512 10.06 -39.08 -14.66
C TYR A 512 9.27 -39.82 -13.56
N SER A 513 8.00 -39.46 -13.37
CA SER A 513 7.17 -39.87 -12.22
C SER A 513 5.75 -40.32 -12.60
N GLU A 514 5.60 -41.03 -13.72
CA GLU A 514 4.29 -41.57 -14.14
C GLU A 514 3.63 -42.40 -13.02
N GLY A 515 2.33 -42.18 -12.85
CA GLY A 515 1.51 -42.75 -11.77
C GLY A 515 1.18 -41.73 -10.69
N LEU A 516 0.77 -42.23 -9.53
CA LEU A 516 0.44 -41.43 -8.35
C LEU A 516 1.42 -41.75 -7.21
N PRO A 517 1.54 -40.90 -6.17
CA PRO A 517 2.36 -41.19 -5.00
C PRO A 517 2.09 -42.60 -4.44
N GLY A 518 3.15 -43.36 -4.19
CA GLY A 518 3.10 -44.76 -3.74
C GLY A 518 2.68 -45.78 -4.80
N LYS A 519 2.32 -45.35 -6.01
CA LYS A 519 1.92 -46.20 -7.15
C LYS A 519 2.58 -45.71 -8.45
N ARG A 520 3.91 -45.60 -8.43
CA ARG A 520 4.72 -45.16 -9.58
C ARG A 520 5.13 -46.33 -10.46
N TYR A 521 5.22 -46.09 -11.76
CA TYR A 521 5.76 -47.07 -12.71
C TYR A 521 7.30 -47.14 -12.71
N TYR A 522 7.97 -46.05 -12.27
CA TYR A 522 9.42 -45.97 -12.18
C TYR A 522 9.89 -45.87 -10.72
N GLY A 523 11.09 -46.39 -10.45
CA GLY A 523 11.74 -46.29 -9.14
C GLY A 523 12.23 -44.88 -8.80
N SER A 524 12.74 -44.75 -7.57
CA SER A 524 13.43 -43.56 -7.04
C SER A 524 12.61 -42.27 -7.04
N ASN A 525 11.31 -42.36 -6.78
CA ASN A 525 10.38 -41.23 -6.71
C ASN A 525 10.10 -40.75 -5.26
N GLU A 526 10.86 -41.19 -4.26
CA GLU A 526 10.62 -40.89 -2.84
C GLU A 526 10.39 -39.40 -2.54
N TYR A 527 11.24 -38.52 -3.07
CA TYR A 527 11.09 -37.07 -2.88
C TYR A 527 10.04 -36.43 -3.78
N ILE A 528 9.76 -37.02 -4.96
CA ILE A 528 8.66 -36.56 -5.82
C ILE A 528 7.31 -36.90 -5.19
N ASP A 529 7.20 -38.06 -4.57
CA ASP A 529 6.02 -38.48 -3.83
C ASP A 529 5.79 -37.59 -2.61
N GLU A 530 6.85 -37.23 -1.88
CA GLU A 530 6.78 -36.26 -0.78
C GLU A 530 6.27 -34.90 -1.27
N LEU A 531 6.86 -34.37 -2.36
CA LEU A 531 6.47 -33.08 -2.93
C LEU A 531 5.02 -33.07 -3.43
N GLU A 532 4.62 -34.10 -4.19
CA GLU A 532 3.27 -34.18 -4.76
C GLU A 532 2.22 -34.35 -3.64
N THR A 533 2.51 -35.19 -2.64
CA THR A 533 1.63 -35.36 -1.47
C THR A 533 1.49 -34.05 -0.69
N LEU A 534 2.59 -33.33 -0.47
CA LEU A 534 2.57 -32.02 0.18
C LEU A 534 1.77 -31.00 -0.64
N CYS A 535 1.90 -31.02 -1.97
CA CYS A 535 1.14 -30.16 -2.87
C CYS A 535 -0.36 -30.42 -2.77
N GLN A 536 -0.77 -31.70 -2.80
CA GLN A 536 -2.17 -32.11 -2.65
C GLN A 536 -2.75 -31.65 -1.30
N GLN A 537 -2.02 -31.89 -0.21
CA GLN A 537 -2.43 -31.45 1.13
C GLN A 537 -2.59 -29.93 1.21
N ARG A 538 -1.63 -29.17 0.68
CA ARG A 538 -1.68 -27.70 0.66
C ARG A 538 -2.79 -27.16 -0.25
N ALA A 539 -3.08 -27.83 -1.35
CA ALA A 539 -4.19 -27.45 -2.23
C ALA A 539 -5.53 -27.59 -1.51
N LEU A 540 -5.79 -28.72 -0.85
CA LEU A 540 -7.01 -28.90 -0.06
C LEU A 540 -7.09 -27.87 1.09
N ALA A 541 -5.98 -27.65 1.80
CA ALA A 541 -5.93 -26.70 2.89
C ALA A 541 -6.15 -25.24 2.44
N ALA A 542 -5.65 -24.85 1.25
CA ALA A 542 -5.79 -23.51 0.70
C ALA A 542 -7.26 -23.12 0.42
N PHE A 543 -8.12 -24.12 0.22
CA PHE A 543 -9.56 -23.93 -0.01
C PHE A 543 -10.41 -24.45 1.17
N HIS A 544 -9.79 -24.70 2.33
CA HIS A 544 -10.47 -25.16 3.55
C HIS A 544 -11.28 -26.45 3.38
N LEU A 545 -10.81 -27.37 2.53
CA LEU A 545 -11.54 -28.57 2.17
C LEU A 545 -11.23 -29.74 3.10
N ASP A 546 -12.28 -30.48 3.48
CA ASP A 546 -12.14 -31.75 4.20
C ASP A 546 -11.60 -32.84 3.26
N PRO A 547 -10.41 -33.41 3.52
CA PRO A 547 -9.81 -34.45 2.68
C PRO A 547 -10.64 -35.74 2.59
N LYS A 548 -11.63 -35.93 3.48
CA LYS A 548 -12.57 -37.07 3.40
C LYS A 548 -13.66 -36.85 2.36
N LYS A 549 -13.95 -35.60 2.00
CA LYS A 549 -14.98 -35.22 1.03
C LYS A 549 -14.37 -34.83 -0.31
N TRP A 550 -13.20 -34.20 -0.29
CA TRP A 550 -12.54 -33.67 -1.46
C TRP A 550 -11.18 -34.33 -1.68
N GLY A 551 -10.97 -34.81 -2.91
CA GLY A 551 -9.65 -35.15 -3.43
C GLY A 551 -9.15 -34.06 -4.38
N VAL A 552 -7.86 -34.10 -4.71
CA VAL A 552 -7.27 -33.17 -5.68
C VAL A 552 -6.25 -33.90 -6.56
N ASN A 553 -6.26 -33.59 -7.85
CA ASN A 553 -5.21 -33.94 -8.78
C ASN A 553 -4.42 -32.66 -9.13
N VAL A 554 -3.11 -32.68 -8.90
CA VAL A 554 -2.20 -31.54 -9.12
C VAL A 554 -1.30 -31.72 -10.35
N GLN A 555 -1.54 -32.76 -11.15
CA GLN A 555 -0.79 -33.10 -12.36
C GLN A 555 -1.27 -32.43 -13.67
N PRO A 556 -2.52 -31.91 -13.82
CA PRO A 556 -2.91 -31.28 -15.07
C PRO A 556 -2.01 -30.12 -15.46
N LEU A 557 -1.53 -30.13 -16.70
CA LEU A 557 -0.46 -29.23 -17.16
C LEU A 557 -0.89 -27.75 -17.24
N SER A 558 -2.18 -27.48 -17.45
CA SER A 558 -2.77 -26.15 -17.53
C SER A 558 -4.30 -26.22 -17.43
N GLY A 559 -4.99 -25.08 -17.46
CA GLY A 559 -6.45 -25.02 -17.30
C GLY A 559 -7.23 -25.71 -18.42
N SER A 560 -6.87 -25.48 -19.68
CA SER A 560 -7.54 -26.12 -20.82
C SER A 560 -7.47 -27.65 -20.81
N PRO A 561 -6.30 -28.29 -20.64
CA PRO A 561 -6.23 -29.75 -20.52
C PRO A 561 -6.91 -30.27 -19.25
N ALA A 562 -6.83 -29.57 -18.10
CA ALA A 562 -7.54 -29.98 -16.89
C ALA A 562 -9.05 -30.11 -17.13
N ASN A 563 -9.64 -29.14 -17.82
CA ASN A 563 -11.05 -29.19 -18.22
C ASN A 563 -11.35 -30.39 -19.14
N PHE A 564 -10.51 -30.61 -20.14
CA PHE A 564 -10.68 -31.72 -21.08
C PHE A 564 -10.52 -33.10 -20.43
N GLU A 565 -9.61 -33.23 -19.46
CA GLU A 565 -9.43 -34.42 -18.62
C GLU A 565 -10.68 -34.72 -17.79
N VAL A 566 -11.31 -33.70 -17.20
CA VAL A 566 -12.60 -33.85 -16.49
C VAL A 566 -13.68 -34.37 -17.44
N TYR A 567 -13.82 -33.78 -18.63
CA TYR A 567 -14.81 -34.24 -19.60
C TYR A 567 -14.54 -35.69 -20.00
N THR A 568 -13.29 -36.04 -20.28
CA THR A 568 -12.91 -37.41 -20.67
C THR A 568 -13.12 -38.42 -19.53
N ALA A 569 -12.97 -37.99 -18.28
CA ALA A 569 -13.16 -38.85 -17.11
C ALA A 569 -14.65 -39.12 -16.80
N LEU A 570 -15.52 -38.13 -17.03
CA LEU A 570 -16.94 -38.20 -16.62
C LEU A 570 -17.91 -38.49 -17.75
N LEU A 571 -17.52 -38.18 -18.99
CA LEU A 571 -18.41 -38.15 -20.15
C LEU A 571 -17.89 -39.08 -21.25
N ASN A 572 -18.82 -39.64 -22.01
CA ASN A 572 -18.48 -40.32 -23.25
C ASN A 572 -18.28 -39.31 -24.38
N PRO A 573 -17.54 -39.66 -25.44
CA PRO A 573 -17.55 -38.87 -26.66
C PRO A 573 -18.98 -38.59 -27.13
N HIS A 574 -19.25 -37.34 -27.54
CA HIS A 574 -20.56 -36.81 -27.94
C HIS A 574 -21.60 -36.63 -26.83
N ASP A 575 -21.26 -36.87 -25.56
CA ASP A 575 -22.12 -36.42 -24.47
C ASP A 575 -22.21 -34.88 -24.45
N ARG A 576 -23.31 -34.39 -23.89
CA ARG A 576 -23.73 -32.99 -23.99
C ARG A 576 -23.17 -32.14 -22.87
N ILE A 577 -22.61 -30.97 -23.21
CA ILE A 577 -22.02 -30.03 -22.24
C ILE A 577 -22.66 -28.64 -22.42
N MET A 578 -22.90 -27.92 -21.34
CA MET A 578 -23.27 -26.51 -21.39
C MET A 578 -22.27 -25.63 -20.64
N GLY A 579 -21.83 -24.55 -21.27
CA GLY A 579 -20.93 -23.54 -20.69
C GLY A 579 -21.35 -22.13 -21.13
N LEU A 580 -20.82 -21.10 -20.48
CA LEU A 580 -21.11 -19.71 -20.87
C LEU A 580 -20.55 -19.43 -22.27
N ASP A 581 -21.33 -18.74 -23.12
CA ASP A 581 -20.90 -18.38 -24.48
C ASP A 581 -19.62 -17.52 -24.46
N ILE A 582 -18.72 -17.71 -25.42
CA ILE A 582 -17.43 -16.99 -25.48
C ILE A 582 -17.62 -15.47 -25.55
N PRO A 583 -18.48 -14.93 -26.44
CA PRO A 583 -18.70 -13.48 -26.51
C PRO A 583 -19.38 -12.91 -25.25
N HIS A 584 -19.96 -13.79 -24.42
CA HIS A 584 -20.65 -13.46 -23.18
C HIS A 584 -19.77 -13.70 -21.94
N GLY A 585 -18.48 -13.96 -22.13
CA GLY A 585 -17.49 -14.05 -21.06
C GLY A 585 -17.02 -15.46 -20.72
N GLY A 586 -17.49 -16.50 -21.42
CA GLY A 586 -17.01 -17.87 -21.28
C GLY A 586 -15.57 -18.10 -21.73
N HIS A 587 -15.10 -19.35 -21.64
CA HIS A 587 -13.74 -19.73 -22.03
C HIS A 587 -13.71 -20.85 -23.08
N PHE A 588 -12.71 -20.85 -23.97
CA PHE A 588 -12.67 -21.76 -25.12
C PHE A 588 -12.75 -23.25 -24.73
N SER A 589 -12.18 -23.62 -23.58
CA SER A 589 -12.23 -25.00 -23.08
C SER A 589 -13.64 -25.46 -22.72
N HIS A 590 -14.61 -24.55 -22.52
CA HIS A 590 -15.99 -24.89 -22.16
C HIS A 590 -16.84 -25.31 -23.37
N GLY A 591 -16.26 -25.25 -24.57
CA GLY A 591 -16.95 -25.50 -25.84
C GLY A 591 -17.22 -24.19 -26.57
N PHE A 592 -16.74 -24.12 -27.81
CA PHE A 592 -17.02 -23.01 -28.70
C PHE A 592 -17.10 -23.47 -30.14
N MET A 593 -18.18 -23.07 -30.80
CA MET A 593 -18.38 -23.23 -32.23
C MET A 593 -19.06 -22.02 -32.83
N THR A 594 -18.74 -21.76 -34.08
CA THR A 594 -19.44 -20.80 -34.94
C THR A 594 -20.44 -21.56 -35.81
N PRO A 595 -21.38 -20.89 -36.50
CA PRO A 595 -22.31 -21.55 -37.41
C PRO A 595 -21.65 -22.42 -38.49
N LYS A 596 -20.37 -22.17 -38.82
CA LYS A 596 -19.64 -22.89 -39.87
C LYS A 596 -18.59 -23.87 -39.35
N ARG A 597 -18.18 -23.77 -38.08
CA ARG A 597 -17.00 -24.49 -37.58
C ARG A 597 -17.02 -24.68 -36.07
N ARG A 598 -16.73 -25.91 -35.63
CA ARG A 598 -16.32 -26.22 -34.25
C ARG A 598 -14.88 -25.75 -34.04
N VAL A 599 -14.68 -24.81 -33.12
CA VAL A 599 -13.39 -24.11 -32.92
C VAL A 599 -12.61 -24.75 -31.78
N SER A 600 -13.28 -25.04 -30.66
CA SER A 600 -12.69 -25.71 -29.51
C SER A 600 -12.62 -27.23 -29.71
N GLY A 601 -11.54 -27.86 -29.22
CA GLY A 601 -11.46 -29.32 -29.13
C GLY A 601 -12.62 -29.92 -28.36
N THR A 602 -13.08 -29.25 -27.29
CA THR A 602 -14.26 -29.66 -26.52
C THR A 602 -15.48 -29.82 -27.41
N SER A 603 -15.76 -28.85 -28.29
CA SER A 603 -16.89 -28.93 -29.21
C SER A 603 -16.68 -29.94 -30.34
N ILE A 604 -15.47 -30.45 -30.58
CA ILE A 604 -15.22 -31.50 -31.57
C ILE A 604 -15.53 -32.87 -30.98
N TYR A 605 -15.09 -33.12 -29.74
CA TYR A 605 -15.24 -34.41 -29.07
C TYR A 605 -16.55 -34.55 -28.28
N PHE A 606 -17.17 -33.44 -27.89
CA PHE A 606 -18.42 -33.38 -27.12
C PHE A 606 -19.44 -32.45 -27.80
N GLU A 607 -20.72 -32.64 -27.48
CA GLU A 607 -21.79 -31.79 -28.02
C GLU A 607 -22.03 -30.61 -27.08
N SER A 608 -21.43 -29.45 -27.38
CA SER A 608 -21.54 -28.25 -26.55
C SER A 608 -22.72 -27.35 -26.97
N MET A 609 -23.51 -26.83 -26.03
CA MET A 609 -24.46 -25.74 -26.28
C MET A 609 -24.24 -24.60 -25.27
N PRO A 610 -24.10 -23.33 -25.72
CA PRO A 610 -23.84 -22.25 -24.78
C PRO A 610 -25.10 -21.83 -24.02
N TYR A 611 -24.92 -21.35 -22.80
CA TYR A 611 -25.87 -20.44 -22.15
C TYR A 611 -25.34 -19.01 -22.19
N ARG A 612 -26.20 -18.02 -21.99
CA ARG A 612 -25.90 -16.60 -22.27
C ARG A 612 -26.23 -15.67 -21.11
N LEU A 613 -25.80 -14.43 -21.26
CA LEU A 613 -26.24 -13.32 -20.44
C LEU A 613 -27.59 -12.80 -20.95
N ASP A 614 -28.37 -12.25 -20.03
CA ASP A 614 -29.36 -11.24 -20.36
C ASP A 614 -28.62 -9.95 -20.72
N GLU A 615 -28.62 -9.61 -22.01
CA GLU A 615 -27.89 -8.45 -22.55
C GLU A 615 -28.36 -7.12 -21.97
N SER A 616 -29.57 -7.05 -21.41
CA SER A 616 -30.09 -5.83 -20.80
C SER A 616 -29.47 -5.57 -19.42
N THR A 617 -29.11 -6.62 -18.68
CA THR A 617 -28.56 -6.53 -17.32
C THR A 617 -27.06 -6.85 -17.24
N GLY A 618 -26.53 -7.56 -18.25
CA GLY A 618 -25.17 -8.10 -18.26
C GLY A 618 -24.96 -9.24 -17.25
N LEU A 619 -26.04 -9.84 -16.75
CA LEU A 619 -26.02 -10.97 -15.82
C LEU A 619 -26.35 -12.26 -16.56
N ILE A 620 -25.91 -13.41 -16.04
CA ILE A 620 -26.31 -14.72 -16.59
C ILE A 620 -27.83 -14.85 -16.55
N ASP A 621 -28.44 -15.22 -17.68
CA ASP A 621 -29.87 -15.52 -17.76
C ASP A 621 -30.12 -16.94 -17.27
N TYR A 622 -30.22 -17.09 -15.95
CA TYR A 622 -30.43 -18.39 -15.30
C TYR A 622 -31.76 -19.04 -15.67
N ASP A 623 -32.78 -18.24 -16.01
CA ASP A 623 -34.10 -18.75 -16.39
C ASP A 623 -34.07 -19.34 -17.81
N MET A 624 -33.36 -18.69 -18.73
CA MET A 624 -33.12 -19.25 -20.06
C MET A 624 -32.18 -20.47 -19.99
N LEU A 625 -31.16 -20.44 -19.12
CA LEU A 625 -30.33 -21.60 -18.87
C LEU A 625 -31.16 -22.80 -18.39
N GLU A 626 -32.08 -22.62 -17.44
CA GLU A 626 -32.95 -23.72 -16.97
C GLU A 626 -33.82 -24.29 -18.08
N LYS A 627 -34.47 -23.43 -18.89
CA LYS A 627 -35.31 -23.84 -20.02
C LYS A 627 -34.51 -24.61 -21.06
N THR A 628 -33.35 -24.08 -21.44
CA THR A 628 -32.50 -24.68 -22.48
C THR A 628 -31.81 -25.96 -21.99
N ALA A 629 -31.41 -26.03 -20.72
CA ALA A 629 -30.89 -27.26 -20.11
C ALA A 629 -31.94 -28.38 -20.11
N THR A 630 -33.21 -28.07 -19.83
CA THR A 630 -34.30 -29.06 -19.88
C THR A 630 -34.48 -29.67 -21.27
N LEU A 631 -34.34 -28.85 -22.32
CA LEU A 631 -34.46 -29.27 -23.71
C LEU A 631 -33.21 -30.01 -24.21
N PHE A 632 -32.04 -29.47 -23.91
CA PHE A 632 -30.77 -29.99 -24.38
C PHE A 632 -30.27 -31.18 -23.57
N ARG A 633 -30.70 -31.33 -22.31
CA ARG A 633 -30.30 -32.42 -21.40
C ARG A 633 -28.78 -32.60 -21.34
N PRO A 634 -28.03 -31.59 -20.86
CA PRO A 634 -26.59 -31.73 -20.68
C PRO A 634 -26.28 -32.85 -19.68
N LYS A 635 -25.13 -33.48 -19.86
CA LYS A 635 -24.51 -34.37 -18.87
C LYS A 635 -23.58 -33.62 -17.93
N LEU A 636 -23.13 -32.43 -18.32
CA LEU A 636 -22.31 -31.56 -17.50
C LEU A 636 -22.64 -30.09 -17.78
N ILE A 637 -22.81 -29.31 -16.72
CA ILE A 637 -22.97 -27.85 -16.77
C ILE A 637 -21.74 -27.22 -16.13
N ILE A 638 -21.10 -26.30 -16.86
CA ILE A 638 -19.92 -25.58 -16.43
C ILE A 638 -20.34 -24.23 -15.86
N VAL A 639 -19.95 -23.94 -14.63
CA VAL A 639 -19.97 -22.61 -14.01
C VAL A 639 -18.56 -22.05 -14.13
N GLY A 640 -18.34 -21.01 -14.92
CA GLY A 640 -17.00 -20.46 -15.08
C GLY A 640 -16.93 -19.44 -16.19
N ALA A 641 -16.02 -18.49 -16.05
CA ALA A 641 -15.89 -17.39 -16.99
C ALA A 641 -14.47 -16.81 -16.99
N SER A 642 -14.08 -16.25 -18.14
CA SER A 642 -12.89 -15.43 -18.28
C SER A 642 -13.18 -13.93 -18.18
N ALA A 643 -14.32 -13.50 -18.70
CA ALA A 643 -14.68 -12.08 -18.77
C ALA A 643 -16.11 -11.82 -18.25
N TYR A 644 -16.41 -12.34 -17.05
CA TYR A 644 -17.66 -12.07 -16.36
C TYR A 644 -17.38 -11.33 -15.05
N PRO A 645 -17.90 -10.11 -14.84
CA PRO A 645 -17.44 -9.28 -13.73
C PRO A 645 -18.17 -9.52 -12.40
N ARG A 646 -19.16 -10.42 -12.36
CA ARG A 646 -20.02 -10.73 -11.21
C ARG A 646 -19.70 -12.11 -10.64
N ASP A 647 -20.16 -12.35 -9.41
CA ASP A 647 -20.14 -13.70 -8.83
C ASP A 647 -21.28 -14.55 -9.42
N PHE A 648 -21.20 -15.87 -9.23
CA PHE A 648 -22.19 -16.83 -9.71
C PHE A 648 -23.23 -17.15 -8.63
N ASP A 649 -24.46 -17.42 -9.05
CA ASP A 649 -25.50 -17.93 -8.17
C ASP A 649 -25.39 -19.46 -8.09
N TYR A 650 -24.46 -19.95 -7.27
CA TYR A 650 -24.21 -21.39 -7.10
C TYR A 650 -25.45 -22.18 -6.66
N PRO A 651 -26.28 -21.71 -5.70
CA PRO A 651 -27.55 -22.35 -5.38
C PRO A 651 -28.47 -22.51 -6.60
N ARG A 652 -28.60 -21.45 -7.44
CA ARG A 652 -29.41 -21.51 -8.66
C ARG A 652 -28.83 -22.49 -9.67
N MET A 653 -27.52 -22.50 -9.87
CA MET A 653 -26.84 -23.45 -10.76
C MET A 653 -27.04 -24.89 -10.29
N ARG A 654 -26.89 -25.16 -8.99
CA ARG A 654 -27.12 -26.49 -8.42
C ARG A 654 -28.57 -26.95 -8.58
N LYS A 655 -29.53 -26.04 -8.42
CA LYS A 655 -30.94 -26.34 -8.66
C LYS A 655 -31.20 -26.75 -10.12
N ILE A 656 -30.60 -26.04 -11.08
CA ILE A 656 -30.74 -26.35 -12.51
C ILE A 656 -30.10 -27.69 -12.84
N GLU A 657 -28.87 -27.93 -12.37
CA GLU A 657 -28.20 -29.22 -12.55
C GLU A 657 -29.04 -30.38 -12.02
N ASN A 658 -29.50 -30.32 -10.77
CA ASN A 658 -30.31 -31.38 -10.15
C ASN A 658 -31.60 -31.66 -10.95
N SER A 659 -32.15 -30.67 -11.66
CA SER A 659 -33.37 -30.84 -12.46
C SER A 659 -33.16 -31.66 -13.74
N VAL A 660 -31.93 -31.72 -14.24
CA VAL A 660 -31.56 -32.46 -15.47
C VAL A 660 -30.65 -33.66 -15.20
N GLY A 661 -30.14 -33.81 -13.97
CA GLY A 661 -29.26 -34.91 -13.56
C GLY A 661 -27.90 -34.86 -14.26
N ALA A 662 -27.28 -33.68 -14.26
CA ALA A 662 -25.95 -33.44 -14.86
C ALA A 662 -24.87 -33.39 -13.76
N PHE A 663 -23.59 -33.33 -14.14
CA PHE A 663 -22.55 -32.88 -13.21
C PHE A 663 -22.48 -31.35 -13.20
N LEU A 664 -22.27 -30.74 -12.03
CA LEU A 664 -21.95 -29.33 -11.90
C LEU A 664 -20.44 -29.16 -11.75
N MET A 665 -19.81 -28.54 -12.74
CA MET A 665 -18.37 -28.29 -12.76
C MET A 665 -18.09 -26.79 -12.64
N MET A 666 -17.28 -26.39 -11.65
CA MET A 666 -16.75 -25.02 -11.57
C MET A 666 -15.40 -24.94 -12.29
N ASP A 667 -15.22 -23.96 -13.17
CA ASP A 667 -13.91 -23.47 -13.60
C ASP A 667 -13.66 -22.11 -12.95
N MET A 668 -12.92 -22.14 -11.83
CA MET A 668 -12.60 -20.96 -11.03
C MET A 668 -11.27 -20.30 -11.42
N ALA A 669 -10.73 -20.55 -12.61
CA ALA A 669 -9.41 -20.07 -13.02
C ALA A 669 -9.16 -18.56 -12.75
N HIS A 670 -10.14 -17.70 -13.02
CA HIS A 670 -10.04 -16.26 -12.79
C HIS A 670 -10.36 -15.81 -11.36
N ILE A 671 -10.82 -16.69 -10.48
CA ILE A 671 -11.24 -16.28 -9.13
C ILE A 671 -10.66 -17.15 -8.03
N SER A 672 -9.85 -18.15 -8.35
CA SER A 672 -9.30 -19.12 -7.39
C SER A 672 -8.56 -18.47 -6.23
N GLY A 673 -7.74 -17.44 -6.48
CA GLY A 673 -7.10 -16.68 -5.41
C GLY A 673 -8.08 -15.94 -4.49
N LEU A 674 -9.21 -15.47 -5.03
CA LEU A 674 -10.25 -14.78 -4.27
C LEU A 674 -11.10 -15.76 -3.46
N VAL A 675 -11.36 -16.96 -4.00
CA VAL A 675 -12.03 -18.06 -3.31
C VAL A 675 -11.14 -18.59 -2.18
N ALA A 676 -9.85 -18.84 -2.44
CA ALA A 676 -8.88 -19.26 -1.42
C ALA A 676 -8.74 -18.25 -0.28
N ALA A 677 -8.86 -16.95 -0.58
CA ALA A 677 -8.86 -15.88 0.41
C ALA A 677 -10.21 -15.65 1.09
N SER A 678 -11.24 -16.48 0.80
CA SER A 678 -12.61 -16.35 1.32
C SER A 678 -13.25 -14.98 1.08
N VAL A 679 -12.94 -14.34 -0.06
CA VAL A 679 -13.48 -13.02 -0.45
C VAL A 679 -14.72 -13.13 -1.34
N LEU A 680 -14.84 -14.23 -2.10
CA LEU A 680 -16.01 -14.58 -2.91
C LEU A 680 -16.76 -15.78 -2.31
N ALA A 681 -17.97 -16.01 -2.80
CA ALA A 681 -18.75 -17.17 -2.38
C ALA A 681 -18.03 -18.48 -2.73
N ASP A 682 -18.22 -19.49 -1.87
CA ASP A 682 -17.53 -20.77 -1.97
C ASP A 682 -18.22 -21.71 -2.99
N PRO A 683 -17.59 -22.04 -4.13
CA PRO A 683 -18.16 -22.97 -5.10
C PRO A 683 -18.12 -24.43 -4.62
N PHE A 684 -17.27 -24.79 -3.66
CA PHE A 684 -17.09 -26.16 -3.18
C PHE A 684 -18.27 -26.68 -2.34
N GLU A 685 -19.17 -25.80 -1.90
CA GLU A 685 -20.43 -26.21 -1.26
C GLU A 685 -21.44 -26.81 -2.25
N TYR A 686 -21.33 -26.46 -3.54
CA TYR A 686 -22.36 -26.74 -4.55
C TYR A 686 -21.88 -27.62 -5.70
N CYS A 687 -20.63 -27.47 -6.13
CA CYS A 687 -20.13 -28.10 -7.34
C CYS A 687 -19.61 -29.52 -7.05
N ASP A 688 -19.73 -30.41 -8.03
CA ASP A 688 -19.24 -31.79 -7.92
C ASP A 688 -17.76 -31.89 -8.32
N VAL A 689 -17.31 -31.03 -9.23
CA VAL A 689 -15.91 -30.91 -9.66
C VAL A 689 -15.51 -29.44 -9.72
N VAL A 690 -14.31 -29.10 -9.26
CA VAL A 690 -13.74 -27.76 -9.39
C VAL A 690 -12.40 -27.85 -10.11
N THR A 691 -12.22 -27.03 -11.13
CA THR A 691 -11.00 -26.87 -11.91
C THR A 691 -10.48 -25.45 -11.80
N THR A 692 -9.17 -25.27 -11.95
CA THR A 692 -8.54 -23.96 -11.88
C THR A 692 -7.21 -23.94 -12.61
N THR A 693 -6.79 -22.74 -13.02
CA THR A 693 -5.38 -22.43 -13.27
C THR A 693 -4.66 -22.02 -11.97
N THR A 694 -3.34 -22.16 -11.94
CA THR A 694 -2.50 -21.78 -10.78
C THR A 694 -1.78 -20.43 -10.94
N HIS A 695 -1.89 -19.75 -12.09
CA HIS A 695 -1.06 -18.58 -12.43
C HIS A 695 -1.77 -17.20 -12.36
N LYS A 696 -3.11 -17.12 -12.35
CA LYS A 696 -3.84 -15.85 -12.61
C LYS A 696 -3.94 -14.88 -11.42
N HIS A 697 -4.68 -15.25 -10.37
CA HIS A 697 -4.95 -14.36 -9.23
C HIS A 697 -4.13 -14.77 -7.99
N PRO A 698 -3.11 -13.99 -7.59
CA PRO A 698 -2.56 -13.98 -6.24
C PRO A 698 -3.26 -12.93 -5.36
N ARG A 699 -3.02 -13.08 -4.05
CA ARG A 699 -3.59 -12.28 -2.94
C ARG A 699 -3.51 -10.77 -3.20
N ILE A 700 -4.64 -10.06 -3.04
CA ILE A 700 -4.67 -8.60 -2.94
C ILE A 700 -4.33 -8.23 -1.50
N GLY A 701 -3.11 -7.72 -1.27
CA GLY A 701 -2.56 -7.53 0.06
C GLY A 701 -2.01 -8.84 0.64
N GLY A 702 -0.79 -8.80 1.14
CA GLY A 702 -0.20 -9.93 1.83
C GLY A 702 -0.81 -10.08 3.23
N ARG A 703 -0.86 -11.32 3.71
CA ARG A 703 -0.97 -11.58 5.15
C ARG A 703 0.15 -10.86 5.90
N GLY A 704 -0.08 -10.55 7.16
CA GLY A 704 0.99 -10.05 8.04
C GLY A 704 2.13 -11.06 8.17
N LEU A 705 3.29 -10.59 8.63
CA LEU A 705 4.44 -11.46 8.85
C LEU A 705 4.28 -12.33 10.10
N ILE A 706 4.55 -13.62 9.93
CA ILE A 706 4.56 -14.63 11.00
C ILE A 706 6.01 -14.81 11.45
N GLY A 707 6.23 -15.03 12.74
CA GLY A 707 7.55 -15.40 13.27
C GLY A 707 8.06 -14.44 14.33
N GLY A 708 9.35 -14.10 14.26
CA GLY A 708 9.99 -13.19 15.20
C GLY A 708 11.45 -12.94 14.85
N CYS A 709 12.09 -12.04 15.60
CA CYS A 709 13.49 -11.68 15.42
C CYS A 709 14.22 -11.74 16.77
N GLU A 710 15.41 -12.35 16.77
CA GLU A 710 16.32 -12.30 17.92
C GLU A 710 17.05 -10.95 17.96
N LEU A 711 16.82 -10.19 19.02
CA LEU A 711 17.53 -8.94 19.25
C LEU A 711 18.80 -9.24 20.03
N LEU A 712 19.92 -9.37 19.30
CA LEU A 712 21.26 -9.69 19.83
C LEU A 712 21.69 -8.77 21.00
N ASP A 713 21.22 -7.53 21.03
CA ASP A 713 21.60 -6.55 22.06
C ASP A 713 20.80 -6.66 23.36
N GLU A 714 19.59 -7.26 23.34
CA GLU A 714 18.68 -7.32 24.49
C GLU A 714 18.46 -8.77 25.00
N ASN A 715 19.10 -9.77 24.38
CA ASN A 715 18.93 -11.20 24.66
C ASN A 715 17.44 -11.62 24.73
N ARG A 716 16.62 -11.02 23.86
CA ARG A 716 15.16 -11.16 23.82
C ARG A 716 14.71 -11.46 22.39
N VAL A 717 13.70 -12.32 22.28
CA VAL A 717 13.02 -12.63 21.02
C VAL A 717 11.81 -11.72 20.88
N GLU A 718 11.80 -10.87 19.86
CA GLU A 718 10.61 -10.11 19.46
C GLU A 718 9.71 -11.01 18.61
N LYS A 719 8.53 -11.38 19.13
CA LYS A 719 7.55 -12.19 18.40
C LYS A 719 6.62 -11.31 17.55
N TRP A 720 6.17 -11.85 16.42
CA TRP A 720 5.22 -11.26 15.49
C TRP A 720 3.91 -12.08 15.50
N LEU A 721 3.19 -12.18 14.39
CA LEU A 721 1.85 -12.79 14.33
C LEU A 721 1.88 -14.32 14.30
N THR A 722 0.79 -14.95 14.72
CA THR A 722 0.49 -16.36 14.41
C THR A 722 -0.07 -16.49 12.99
N PRO A 723 -0.13 -17.69 12.41
CA PRO A 723 -0.76 -17.90 11.10
C PRO A 723 -2.20 -17.38 11.00
N GLU A 724 -3.00 -17.55 12.04
CA GLU A 724 -4.40 -17.10 12.08
C GLU A 724 -4.50 -15.57 12.17
N GLU A 725 -3.66 -14.95 13.01
CA GLU A 725 -3.61 -13.50 13.17
C GLU A 725 -3.10 -12.79 11.90
N ALA A 726 -2.18 -13.42 11.17
CA ALA A 726 -1.60 -12.89 9.95
C ALA A 726 -2.66 -12.68 8.84
N GLU A 727 -3.70 -13.51 8.78
CA GLU A 727 -4.78 -13.37 7.80
C GLU A 727 -5.80 -12.28 8.19
N LEU A 728 -5.75 -11.75 9.43
CA LEU A 728 -6.65 -10.71 9.92
C LEU A 728 -6.09 -9.28 9.81
N VAL A 729 -4.82 -9.16 9.41
CA VAL A 729 -4.16 -7.87 9.14
C VAL A 729 -3.92 -7.70 7.64
N GLN A 730 -3.82 -6.46 7.18
CA GLN A 730 -3.49 -6.15 5.79
C GLN A 730 -2.11 -5.54 5.71
N ARG A 731 -1.22 -6.19 4.95
CA ARG A 731 0.11 -5.68 4.64
C ARG A 731 0.22 -5.43 3.14
N PHE A 732 0.42 -4.16 2.78
CA PHE A 732 0.73 -3.73 1.44
C PHE A 732 2.25 -3.60 1.33
N ASP A 733 2.86 -4.56 0.65
CA ASP A 733 4.29 -4.56 0.39
C ASP A 733 4.55 -4.00 -1.01
N PRO A 734 5.31 -2.91 -1.18
CA PRO A 734 5.64 -2.34 -2.48
C PRO A 734 6.63 -3.20 -3.28
N SER A 735 7.12 -4.32 -2.72
CA SER A 735 7.79 -5.38 -3.48
C SER A 735 6.81 -6.39 -4.09
N SER A 736 5.51 -6.27 -3.79
CA SER A 736 4.45 -7.02 -4.46
C SER A 736 4.14 -6.43 -5.85
N SER A 737 3.43 -7.19 -6.66
CA SER A 737 3.05 -6.86 -8.05
C SER A 737 2.24 -5.57 -8.24
N LEU A 738 1.71 -5.00 -7.15
CA LEU A 738 0.98 -3.74 -7.15
C LEU A 738 1.89 -2.64 -6.61
N ASP A 739 2.33 -1.70 -7.47
CA ASP A 739 3.12 -0.53 -7.06
C ASP A 739 2.25 0.42 -6.22
N THR A 740 2.14 0.07 -4.94
CA THR A 740 1.32 0.73 -3.93
C THR A 740 2.21 1.27 -2.84
N ILE A 741 1.76 2.31 -2.13
CA ILE A 741 2.46 2.79 -0.94
C ILE A 741 2.54 1.62 0.06
N GLY A 742 3.72 1.38 0.60
CA GLY A 742 3.89 0.40 1.67
C GLY A 742 3.08 0.81 2.89
N PHE A 743 2.10 -0.01 3.26
CA PHE A 743 1.09 0.34 4.25
C PHE A 743 0.70 -0.90 5.06
N PHE A 744 0.40 -0.71 6.33
CA PHE A 744 -0.04 -1.77 7.23
C PHE A 744 -1.27 -1.33 8.00
N ILE A 745 -2.25 -2.23 8.11
CA ILE A 745 -3.49 -1.98 8.85
C ILE A 745 -3.79 -3.19 9.73
N ALA A 746 -4.13 -2.91 10.99
CA ALA A 746 -4.73 -3.86 11.91
C ALA A 746 -6.00 -3.26 12.54
N LYS A 747 -7.10 -4.00 12.51
CA LYS A 747 -8.38 -3.63 13.12
C LYS A 747 -8.61 -4.49 14.34
N PHE A 748 -8.98 -3.88 15.46
CA PHE A 748 -9.25 -4.54 16.72
C PHE A 748 -10.69 -4.30 17.18
N SER A 749 -11.32 -5.36 17.66
CA SER A 749 -12.55 -5.31 18.45
C SER A 749 -12.19 -5.23 19.93
N VAL A 750 -12.77 -4.26 20.64
CA VAL A 750 -12.55 -4.05 22.07
C VAL A 750 -13.65 -4.74 22.86
N GLY A 751 -13.31 -5.79 23.62
CA GLY A 751 -14.21 -6.50 24.52
C GLY A 751 -14.55 -5.71 25.79
N GLN A 752 -15.17 -6.39 26.76
CA GLN A 752 -15.33 -5.84 28.10
C GLN A 752 -13.96 -5.62 28.74
N LYS A 753 -13.73 -4.41 29.25
CA LYS A 753 -12.53 -4.10 30.02
C LYS A 753 -12.83 -4.47 31.46
N ASP A 754 -12.04 -5.36 32.05
CA ASP A 754 -12.09 -5.59 33.49
C ASP A 754 -11.72 -4.24 34.16
N ILE A 755 -12.69 -3.66 34.88
CA ILE A 755 -12.56 -2.38 35.58
C ILE A 755 -11.78 -2.58 36.87
#